data_AF-A0A9P4JTX1-F1
#
_entry.id   AF-A0A9P4JTX1-F1
#
_cell.length_a   1.000
_cell.length_b   1.000
_cell.length_c   1.000
_cell.angle_alpha   90.00
_cell.angle_beta   90.00
_cell.angle_gamma   90.00
#
_symmetry.space_group_name_H-M   'P 1'
#
loop_
_entity.id
_entity.type
_entity.pdbx_description
1 polymer ?
#
loop_
_entity_poly.entity_id
_entity_poly.type
_entity_poly.pdbx_seq_one_letter_code
_entity_poly.pdbx_strand_id
1 'polypeptide(L)'
;MNQLPLRAQQLAKDSQDGENRPASALPSIPSAPSGTSHSVPPTSNGLPHPDGVLKLQPAVTTADHHGAASSKDGVGLALSDTPLPSAPPSPRIGLMRNNSTNTPRVRPTTLDIPGLTKSKVSPDGKIAQRDVGSKLVIVMVGLPARGKSYITKKLQRYLNWLQHDTRIFNVGERRRVAASGHGFHHLEQVPSGGSAGMTSPPQKTDPSIPQIAARMMRNGGSKAKAKEDLSSFALPGPMQGDPDGTNGITVPQVEVTTPKRHEALSANHEEETESIDQSASFFDPSNKKAAQIREQCAMDTLDELLDYILVGNGSVGIYDATNSTLARRKRIMDKIRARAGPELNVLFVESVCQDQTLLESNMRLKLSGPDYEGKDPTAALEDFKKRVAIYEKNYVPLGDYEEENNMPYVKMIDVGRKMISHQIRGFLAGQTVYYLLNFNLAPRMIWITRHGESLDNLAGKIGGDSDLSENGRKYARAMARFIDKQRKDWEIHQADKAANTHFPPIAGDHTPPNPHYTYDGELKSFCVWTSMLKRSIQSAEYFCEDQYDIKQMRMLDELNAGNMEGMTYDEIKTRFASEFNLRKQDKIAYRYPGAGGEGYLDVINRIRPVIAELERMTDHCILVTHRSVARVLLAYFQNLKREDVAEIDCPLGMLYQLEPKPYGVEFKAWQYNPDTDDFKLLPNYKLRRPSQHH
;
A
#
# COMPACT_ATOMS: atom_id res chain seq x y z
N MET A 1 -36.57 1.30 -43.78
CA MET A 1 -36.32 2.69 -44.20
C MET A 1 -35.26 3.27 -43.27
N ASN A 2 -34.24 3.91 -43.85
CA ASN A 2 -33.10 4.65 -43.27
C ASN A 2 -32.01 3.78 -42.60
N GLN A 3 -31.06 3.20 -43.35
CA GLN A 3 -29.78 3.75 -43.91
C GLN A 3 -28.70 4.06 -42.86
N LEU A 4 -27.74 3.13 -42.74
CA LEU A 4 -26.40 3.28 -42.16
C LEU A 4 -25.39 3.64 -43.27
N PRO A 5 -24.36 4.47 -43.04
CA PRO A 5 -23.39 4.81 -44.08
C PRO A 5 -22.27 3.75 -44.20
N LEU A 6 -22.08 3.29 -45.44
CA LEU A 6 -20.95 2.50 -45.92
C LEU A 6 -19.66 3.33 -45.96
N ARG A 7 -18.63 2.90 -45.23
CA ARG A 7 -17.24 3.24 -45.56
C ARG A 7 -16.24 2.23 -44.98
N ALA A 8 -16.24 1.02 -45.52
CA ALA A 8 -15.20 0.01 -45.24
C ALA A 8 -15.08 -1.02 -46.38
N GLN A 9 -14.95 -0.58 -47.63
CA GLN A 9 -14.51 -1.43 -48.74
C GLN A 9 -13.72 -0.60 -49.76
N GLN A 10 -12.48 -0.28 -49.40
CA GLN A 10 -11.45 0.12 -50.36
C GLN A 10 -10.10 0.05 -49.65
N LEU A 11 -9.42 -1.08 -49.82
CA LEU A 11 -7.96 -1.31 -49.80
C LEU A 11 -7.73 -2.84 -49.70
N ALA A 12 -8.21 -3.56 -50.72
CA ALA A 12 -7.90 -4.96 -50.95
C ALA A 12 -7.99 -5.21 -52.45
N LYS A 13 -7.03 -4.66 -53.20
CA LYS A 13 -6.70 -4.97 -54.60
C LYS A 13 -5.53 -4.06 -54.95
N ASP A 14 -4.34 -4.62 -54.81
CA ASP A 14 -3.13 -4.32 -55.58
C ASP A 14 -1.98 -5.05 -54.89
N SER A 15 -1.59 -6.22 -55.43
CA SER A 15 -0.26 -6.82 -55.34
C SER A 15 -0.27 -8.24 -55.93
N GLN A 16 -0.32 -8.31 -57.25
CA GLN A 16 0.32 -9.39 -58.02
C GLN A 16 1.03 -8.71 -59.18
N ASP A 17 2.33 -8.50 -59.05
CA ASP A 17 3.30 -8.62 -60.14
C ASP A 17 4.71 -8.72 -59.54
N GLY A 18 5.49 -9.63 -60.09
CA GLY A 18 6.62 -10.25 -59.44
C GLY A 18 8.00 -9.66 -59.73
N GLU A 19 8.94 -10.28 -59.00
CA GLU A 19 10.35 -10.54 -59.28
C GLU A 19 11.45 -9.48 -59.09
N ASN A 20 12.53 -10.03 -58.50
CA ASN A 20 13.92 -9.60 -58.43
C ASN A 20 14.33 -8.56 -57.37
N ARG A 21 14.92 -9.06 -56.27
CA ARG A 21 16.18 -8.54 -55.70
C ARG A 21 16.86 -9.52 -54.72
N PRO A 22 18.19 -9.41 -54.53
CA PRO A 22 19.07 -10.50 -54.13
C PRO A 22 19.34 -10.60 -52.63
N ALA A 23 19.90 -11.75 -52.23
CA ALA A 23 20.36 -12.07 -50.90
C ALA A 23 21.68 -11.37 -50.51
N SER A 24 21.71 -10.78 -49.33
CA SER A 24 22.87 -10.46 -48.47
C SER A 24 22.30 -10.02 -47.11
N ALA A 25 22.93 -10.08 -45.95
CA ALA A 25 24.07 -10.79 -45.39
C ALA A 25 23.99 -10.48 -43.87
N LEU A 26 24.00 -11.50 -43.00
CA LEU A 26 23.98 -11.30 -41.53
C LEU A 26 25.38 -10.91 -41.01
N PRO A 27 25.50 -10.04 -39.99
CA PRO A 27 26.79 -9.65 -39.44
C PRO A 27 27.37 -10.71 -38.50
N SER A 28 28.66 -10.98 -38.70
CA SER A 28 29.51 -11.95 -38.03
C SER A 28 30.08 -11.43 -36.69
N ILE A 29 30.14 -12.33 -35.70
CA ILE A 29 30.78 -12.15 -34.39
C ILE A 29 32.24 -12.65 -34.48
N PRO A 30 33.24 -11.92 -33.95
CA PRO A 30 34.64 -12.36 -34.03
C PRO A 30 35.03 -13.29 -32.86
N SER A 31 35.55 -14.46 -33.20
CA SER A 31 36.22 -15.42 -32.32
C SER A 31 37.74 -15.23 -32.35
N ALA A 32 38.38 -15.25 -31.18
CA ALA A 32 39.83 -15.18 -30.98
C ALA A 32 40.43 -16.58 -30.60
N PRO A 33 41.76 -16.80 -30.69
CA PRO A 33 42.32 -18.04 -31.24
C PRO A 33 42.86 -19.08 -30.23
N SER A 34 43.15 -20.23 -30.82
CA SER A 34 43.67 -21.51 -30.32
C SER A 34 45.10 -21.52 -29.74
N GLY A 35 45.35 -22.42 -28.78
CA GLY A 35 46.67 -22.90 -28.38
C GLY A 35 46.72 -24.43 -28.18
N THR A 36 47.42 -25.11 -29.11
CA THR A 36 48.27 -26.33 -29.03
C THR A 36 48.26 -27.17 -27.73
N SER A 37 47.80 -28.44 -27.73
CA SER A 37 48.45 -29.72 -28.15
C SER A 37 49.52 -30.27 -27.20
N HIS A 38 49.32 -31.47 -26.63
CA HIS A 38 50.33 -32.54 -26.53
C HIS A 38 49.71 -33.91 -26.19
N SER A 39 50.26 -34.94 -26.82
CA SER A 39 49.85 -36.35 -26.87
C SER A 39 50.91 -37.28 -26.24
N VAL A 40 50.45 -38.24 -25.40
CA VAL A 40 50.79 -39.69 -25.22
C VAL A 40 52.10 -40.24 -25.88
N PRO A 41 52.94 -41.13 -25.26
CA PRO A 41 52.74 -42.63 -25.25
C PRO A 41 53.43 -43.45 -24.08
N PRO A 42 53.67 -44.80 -24.13
CA PRO A 42 52.77 -45.87 -23.60
C PRO A 42 53.46 -47.06 -22.83
N THR A 43 52.69 -48.17 -22.59
CA THR A 43 53.05 -49.61 -22.30
C THR A 43 53.60 -50.00 -20.90
N SER A 44 53.40 -51.17 -20.27
CA SER A 44 52.61 -52.42 -20.45
C SER A 44 52.91 -53.39 -19.26
N ASN A 45 52.03 -54.40 -19.03
CA ASN A 45 52.22 -55.74 -18.39
C ASN A 45 51.89 -56.00 -16.90
N GLY A 46 51.02 -57.01 -16.69
CA GLY A 46 51.12 -57.97 -15.57
C GLY A 46 49.82 -58.40 -14.85
N LEU A 47 49.17 -59.46 -15.32
CA LEU A 47 48.13 -60.29 -14.64
C LEU A 47 48.77 -61.21 -13.54
N PRO A 48 48.06 -62.02 -12.69
CA PRO A 48 46.69 -62.58 -12.83
C PRO A 48 45.79 -62.71 -11.55
N HIS A 49 44.54 -63.13 -11.79
CA HIS A 49 43.50 -63.65 -10.88
C HIS A 49 43.88 -65.01 -10.21
N PRO A 50 43.20 -65.54 -9.14
CA PRO A 50 41.83 -66.08 -9.24
C PRO A 50 40.95 -66.09 -7.94
N ASP A 51 39.80 -66.74 -8.09
CA ASP A 51 38.55 -66.82 -7.30
C ASP A 51 38.58 -67.26 -5.81
N GLY A 52 37.51 -66.93 -5.07
CA GLY A 52 37.21 -67.54 -3.77
C GLY A 52 35.91 -67.05 -3.12
N VAL A 53 34.89 -67.90 -3.11
CA VAL A 53 33.50 -67.69 -2.67
C VAL A 53 33.30 -67.90 -1.15
N LEU A 54 32.41 -67.07 -0.57
CA LEU A 54 31.58 -67.18 0.66
C LEU A 54 32.09 -67.89 1.93
N LYS A 55 32.04 -67.15 3.06
CA LYS A 55 31.74 -67.71 4.40
C LYS A 55 30.74 -66.82 5.16
N LEU A 56 29.63 -67.43 5.57
CA LEU A 56 28.64 -66.91 6.52
C LEU A 56 29.04 -67.29 7.96
N GLN A 57 29.00 -66.27 8.83
CA GLN A 57 28.67 -66.17 10.28
C GLN A 57 29.03 -67.29 11.29
N PRO A 58 29.15 -66.92 12.58
CA PRO A 58 27.98 -67.20 13.41
C PRO A 58 27.54 -66.02 14.30
N ALA A 59 26.24 -66.06 14.61
CA ALA A 59 25.52 -65.19 15.51
C ALA A 59 25.77 -65.50 17.00
N VAL A 60 25.08 -64.71 17.83
CA VAL A 60 24.87 -64.78 19.30
C VAL A 60 25.92 -63.98 20.09
N THR A 61 25.59 -62.79 20.62
CA THR A 61 24.89 -62.66 21.91
C THR A 61 24.25 -61.26 22.07
N THR A 62 23.09 -61.30 22.71
CA THR A 62 22.31 -60.20 23.30
C THR A 62 23.07 -59.42 24.37
N ALA A 63 22.89 -58.09 24.44
CA ALA A 63 22.46 -57.34 25.63
C ALA A 63 22.91 -55.86 25.59
N ASP A 64 22.02 -55.03 26.12
CA ASP A 64 22.11 -53.61 26.43
C ASP A 64 23.48 -53.05 26.82
N HIS A 65 23.78 -51.82 26.39
CA HIS A 65 24.06 -50.73 27.32
C HIS A 65 24.15 -49.35 26.65
N HIS A 66 23.42 -48.42 27.25
CA HIS A 66 23.62 -46.97 27.18
C HIS A 66 25.10 -46.58 27.29
N GLY A 67 25.64 -45.94 26.25
CA GLY A 67 26.90 -45.22 26.29
C GLY A 67 26.67 -43.74 26.00
N ALA A 68 26.38 -42.96 27.04
CA ALA A 68 26.37 -41.51 26.96
C ALA A 68 27.79 -41.01 26.65
N ALA A 69 28.02 -40.54 25.42
CA ALA A 69 29.24 -39.82 25.09
C ALA A 69 29.18 -38.43 25.73
N SER A 70 29.86 -38.26 26.87
CA SER A 70 29.97 -36.96 27.55
C SER A 70 30.84 -36.02 26.72
N SER A 71 30.27 -34.90 26.28
CA SER A 71 30.99 -33.74 25.75
C SER A 71 31.91 -33.17 26.84
N LYS A 72 33.20 -33.01 26.54
CA LYS A 72 34.21 -32.46 27.47
C LYS A 72 33.97 -30.99 27.86
N ASP A 73 33.10 -30.28 27.14
CA ASP A 73 32.90 -28.83 27.31
C ASP A 73 31.46 -28.44 27.68
N GLY A 74 30.61 -29.39 28.08
CA GLY A 74 29.25 -29.09 28.57
C GLY A 74 28.28 -28.53 27.53
N VAL A 75 28.66 -28.52 26.24
CA VAL A 75 27.78 -28.19 25.13
C VAL A 75 27.50 -29.47 24.35
N GLY A 76 26.23 -29.83 24.21
CA GLY A 76 25.80 -31.04 23.49
C GLY A 76 26.26 -31.05 22.04
N LEU A 77 26.49 -32.24 21.48
CA LEU A 77 26.77 -32.42 20.06
C LEU A 77 25.50 -32.18 19.26
N ALA A 78 25.58 -31.32 18.24
CA ALA A 78 24.49 -31.15 17.28
C ALA A 78 24.30 -32.45 16.50
N LEU A 79 23.08 -32.98 16.46
CA LEU A 79 22.71 -34.07 15.56
C LEU A 79 22.71 -33.48 14.14
N SER A 80 23.68 -33.87 13.33
CA SER A 80 23.76 -33.50 11.91
C SER A 80 23.45 -34.70 11.03
N ASP A 81 22.40 -34.61 10.22
CA ASP A 81 22.05 -35.59 9.17
C ASP A 81 22.95 -35.49 7.91
N THR A 82 24.08 -34.80 8.01
CA THR A 82 25.01 -34.59 6.89
C THR A 82 26.27 -35.42 7.11
N PRO A 83 26.67 -36.29 6.17
CA PRO A 83 27.94 -37.03 6.27
C PRO A 83 29.11 -36.06 6.37
N LEU A 84 30.07 -36.35 7.27
CA LEU A 84 31.28 -35.55 7.44
C LEU A 84 32.08 -35.48 6.13
N PRO A 85 32.47 -34.28 5.65
CA PRO A 85 33.29 -34.13 4.45
C PRO A 85 34.68 -34.74 4.63
N SER A 86 35.20 -35.40 3.60
CA SER A 86 36.52 -36.05 3.57
C SER A 86 37.69 -35.10 3.21
N ALA A 87 37.49 -33.78 3.26
CA ALA A 87 38.53 -32.81 2.92
C ALA A 87 39.32 -32.35 4.16
N PRO A 88 40.66 -32.17 4.07
CA PRO A 88 41.47 -31.68 5.18
C PRO A 88 41.12 -30.21 5.52
N PRO A 89 41.13 -29.83 6.81
CA PRO A 89 40.78 -28.49 7.25
C PRO A 89 41.85 -27.47 6.83
N SER A 90 41.42 -26.35 6.24
CA SER A 90 42.29 -25.22 5.91
C SER A 90 42.85 -24.53 7.16
N PRO A 91 44.07 -23.93 7.11
CA PRO A 91 44.71 -23.34 8.28
C PRO A 91 43.93 -22.12 8.80
N ARG A 92 43.55 -22.18 10.09
CA ARG A 92 42.86 -21.08 10.79
C ARG A 92 43.88 -20.04 11.27
N ILE A 93 43.83 -18.84 10.71
CA ILE A 93 44.53 -17.67 11.26
C ILE A 93 43.71 -17.17 12.46
N GLY A 94 44.31 -17.22 13.66
CA GLY A 94 43.66 -16.76 14.88
C GLY A 94 43.57 -15.24 14.93
N LEU A 95 42.35 -14.69 14.88
CA LEU A 95 42.12 -13.28 15.19
C LEU A 95 42.14 -13.09 16.71
N MET A 96 43.17 -12.39 17.21
CA MET A 96 43.20 -11.91 18.60
C MET A 96 42.11 -10.86 18.80
N ARG A 97 41.14 -11.14 19.67
CA ARG A 97 39.99 -10.28 19.94
C ARG A 97 40.33 -9.33 21.08
N ASN A 98 40.77 -8.11 20.76
CA ASN A 98 40.89 -7.04 21.76
C ASN A 98 39.50 -6.56 22.17
N ASN A 99 39.23 -6.63 23.48
CA ASN A 99 37.95 -6.26 24.08
C ASN A 99 38.02 -4.79 24.52
N SER A 100 37.78 -3.85 23.60
CA SER A 100 37.57 -2.44 23.93
C SER A 100 36.07 -2.14 24.01
N THR A 101 35.65 -1.56 25.12
CA THR A 101 34.25 -1.39 25.55
C THR A 101 33.59 -0.06 25.13
N ASN A 102 34.11 0.67 24.15
CA ASN A 102 33.60 2.02 23.83
C ASN A 102 33.43 2.37 22.33
N THR A 103 33.31 1.37 21.44
CA THR A 103 32.81 1.63 20.08
C THR A 103 31.32 1.29 20.01
N PRO A 104 30.44 2.20 19.53
CA PRO A 104 29.07 1.84 19.18
C PRO A 104 29.16 0.72 18.16
N ARG A 105 28.81 -0.51 18.55
CA ARG A 105 28.72 -1.61 17.59
C ARG A 105 27.59 -1.24 16.64
N VAL A 106 27.94 -0.83 15.42
CA VAL A 106 27.02 -0.76 14.29
C VAL A 106 26.34 -2.13 14.23
N ARG A 107 25.10 -2.21 14.73
CA ARG A 107 24.39 -3.48 14.71
C ARG A 107 24.08 -3.77 13.25
N PRO A 108 24.41 -4.97 12.75
CA PRO A 108 23.88 -5.40 11.47
C PRO A 108 22.36 -5.21 11.52
N THR A 109 21.79 -4.52 10.54
CA THR A 109 20.34 -4.27 10.46
C THR A 109 19.64 -5.61 10.61
N THR A 110 18.96 -5.80 11.74
CA THR A 110 18.38 -7.10 12.07
C THR A 110 17.10 -7.24 11.26
N LEU A 111 16.82 -8.44 10.75
CA LEU A 111 15.62 -8.72 9.98
C LEU A 111 14.43 -8.78 10.97
N ASP A 112 13.88 -7.63 11.33
CA ASP A 112 12.69 -7.54 12.20
C ASP A 112 11.44 -7.71 11.34
N ILE A 113 10.95 -8.96 11.25
CA ILE A 113 9.71 -9.30 10.57
C ILE A 113 8.70 -9.75 11.61
N PRO A 114 7.64 -8.95 11.85
CA PRO A 114 6.67 -9.30 12.88
C PRO A 114 6.04 -10.68 12.61
N GLY A 115 5.94 -11.48 13.66
CA GLY A 115 5.45 -12.86 13.59
C GLY A 115 6.47 -13.91 13.11
N LEU A 116 7.59 -13.50 12.49
CA LEU A 116 8.66 -14.41 12.06
C LEU A 116 9.93 -14.28 12.89
N THR A 117 10.19 -13.10 13.44
CA THR A 117 11.32 -12.87 14.32
C THR A 117 10.86 -12.41 15.70
N LYS A 118 11.58 -12.86 16.71
CA LYS A 118 11.45 -12.41 18.10
C LYS A 118 12.83 -12.25 18.67
N SER A 119 13.05 -11.16 19.38
CA SER A 119 14.29 -10.91 20.10
C SER A 119 13.99 -10.38 21.50
N LYS A 120 14.98 -10.39 22.39
CA LYS A 120 14.83 -9.76 23.71
C LYS A 120 14.50 -8.27 23.61
N VAL A 121 14.88 -7.64 22.51
CA VAL A 121 14.68 -6.20 22.28
C VAL A 121 13.42 -5.88 21.49
N SER A 122 12.87 -6.87 20.79
CA SER A 122 11.63 -6.84 20.00
C SER A 122 10.88 -8.19 20.17
N PRO A 123 10.12 -8.35 21.26
CA PRO A 123 9.39 -9.60 21.51
C PRO A 123 8.23 -9.85 20.53
N ASP A 124 7.70 -8.79 19.93
CA ASP A 124 6.61 -8.80 18.95
C ASP A 124 7.11 -8.81 17.49
N GLY A 125 8.42 -8.73 17.28
CA GLY A 125 9.07 -8.69 15.97
C GLY A 125 8.95 -7.34 15.25
N LYS A 126 8.45 -6.29 15.91
CA LYS A 126 8.43 -4.92 15.39
C LYS A 126 9.77 -4.22 15.62
N ILE A 127 10.07 -3.21 14.80
CA ILE A 127 11.29 -2.41 14.99
C ILE A 127 11.22 -1.71 16.35
N ALA A 128 12.19 -2.01 17.22
CA ALA A 128 12.22 -1.46 18.57
C ALA A 128 12.34 0.07 18.55
N GLN A 129 11.67 0.76 19.48
CA GLN A 129 11.67 2.24 19.52
C GLN A 129 13.09 2.82 19.57
N ARG A 130 13.98 2.17 20.33
CA ARG A 130 15.40 2.52 20.49
C ARG A 130 16.28 2.22 19.27
N ASP A 131 15.80 1.45 18.30
CA ASP A 131 16.58 1.06 17.11
C ASP A 131 16.33 2.03 15.95
N VAL A 132 16.83 3.26 16.11
CA VAL A 132 16.67 4.33 15.12
C VAL A 132 17.31 3.96 13.78
N GLY A 133 18.39 3.18 13.81
CA GLY A 133 19.12 2.70 12.63
C GLY A 133 18.34 1.73 11.73
N SER A 134 17.24 1.17 12.21
CA SER A 134 16.35 0.31 11.42
C SER A 134 15.13 1.07 10.87
N LYS A 135 14.88 2.31 11.30
CA LYS A 135 13.77 3.17 10.84
C LYS A 135 14.15 3.95 9.56
N LEU A 136 13.15 4.50 8.88
CA LEU A 136 13.34 5.19 7.59
C LEU A 136 12.50 6.46 7.45
N VAL A 137 13.11 7.53 6.95
CA VAL A 137 12.41 8.71 6.42
C VAL A 137 12.50 8.72 4.90
N ILE A 138 11.35 8.74 4.24
CA ILE A 138 11.25 8.87 2.78
C ILE A 138 10.91 10.31 2.44
N VAL A 139 11.74 10.98 1.64
CA VAL A 139 11.55 12.37 1.23
C VAL A 139 11.18 12.42 -0.25
N MET A 140 9.95 12.80 -0.56
CA MET A 140 9.51 12.91 -1.96
C MET A 140 10.13 14.13 -2.63
N VAL A 141 10.55 13.99 -3.89
CA VAL A 141 11.10 15.07 -4.71
C VAL A 141 10.42 15.07 -6.08
N GLY A 142 10.17 16.25 -6.64
CA GLY A 142 9.71 16.40 -8.01
C GLY A 142 8.64 17.48 -8.17
N LEU A 143 8.43 17.87 -9.42
CA LEU A 143 7.47 18.91 -9.81
C LEU A 143 6.01 18.51 -9.51
N PRO A 144 5.06 19.47 -9.42
CA PRO A 144 3.64 19.16 -9.37
C PRO A 144 3.19 18.27 -10.55
N ALA A 145 2.13 17.47 -10.36
CA ALA A 145 1.59 16.52 -11.35
C ALA A 145 2.60 15.46 -11.87
N ARG A 146 3.59 15.09 -11.05
CA ARG A 146 4.52 13.98 -11.34
C ARG A 146 4.20 12.74 -10.49
N GLY A 147 2.94 12.40 -10.28
CA GLY A 147 2.57 11.14 -9.58
C GLY A 147 2.98 10.97 -8.10
N LYS A 148 3.64 11.93 -7.45
CA LYS A 148 4.15 11.78 -6.06
C LYS A 148 3.11 11.25 -5.07
N SER A 149 1.93 11.87 -4.99
CA SER A 149 0.88 11.44 -4.04
C SER A 149 0.31 10.05 -4.33
N TYR A 150 0.49 9.53 -5.55
CA TYR A 150 0.11 8.17 -5.94
C TYR A 150 1.15 7.19 -5.39
N ILE A 151 2.42 7.51 -5.64
CA ILE A 151 3.56 6.74 -5.15
C ILE A 151 3.53 6.64 -3.63
N THR A 152 3.31 7.74 -2.92
CA THR A 152 3.30 7.75 -1.44
C THR A 152 2.18 6.90 -0.85
N LYS A 153 0.95 6.98 -1.39
CA LYS A 153 -0.19 6.16 -0.91
C LYS A 153 0.03 4.67 -1.15
N LYS A 154 0.52 4.29 -2.33
CA LYS A 154 0.84 2.89 -2.65
C LYS A 154 2.00 2.37 -1.79
N LEU A 155 3.06 3.16 -1.61
CA LEU A 155 4.18 2.82 -0.72
C LEU A 155 3.72 2.65 0.72
N GLN A 156 2.88 3.56 1.24
CA GLN A 156 2.34 3.47 2.59
C GLN A 156 1.56 2.16 2.77
N ARG A 157 0.68 1.80 1.82
CA ARG A 157 -0.08 0.55 1.88
C ARG A 157 0.86 -0.66 1.88
N TYR A 158 1.85 -0.68 1.00
CA TYR A 158 2.82 -1.77 0.90
C TYR A 158 3.68 -1.93 2.15
N LEU A 159 4.23 -0.84 2.70
CA LEU A 159 5.08 -0.90 3.89
C LEU A 159 4.29 -1.26 5.16
N ASN A 160 3.07 -0.75 5.31
CA ASN A 160 2.15 -1.19 6.38
C ASN A 160 1.79 -2.68 6.22
N TRP A 161 1.64 -3.17 4.99
CA TRP A 161 1.42 -4.59 4.73
C TRP A 161 2.60 -5.47 5.14
N LEU A 162 3.83 -4.99 4.92
CA LEU A 162 5.04 -5.60 5.47
C LEU A 162 5.16 -5.46 7.00
N GLN A 163 4.14 -4.86 7.63
CA GLN A 163 4.01 -4.65 9.07
C GLN A 163 4.99 -3.63 9.64
N HIS A 164 5.40 -2.67 8.80
CA HIS A 164 6.14 -1.49 9.22
C HIS A 164 5.19 -0.30 9.33
N ASP A 165 4.99 0.19 10.55
CA ASP A 165 4.05 1.27 10.84
C ASP A 165 4.46 2.54 10.06
N THR A 166 3.70 2.86 8.99
CA THR A 166 4.04 3.87 7.99
C THR A 166 2.97 4.95 7.88
N ARG A 167 3.38 6.22 7.95
CA ARG A 167 2.48 7.40 7.84
C ARG A 167 2.99 8.41 6.81
N ILE A 168 2.05 9.04 6.08
CA ILE A 168 2.32 10.14 5.16
C ILE A 168 2.13 11.47 5.90
N PHE A 169 3.07 12.38 5.68
CA PHE A 169 3.05 13.76 6.18
C PHE A 169 3.03 14.69 4.97
N ASN A 170 1.84 15.18 4.62
CA ASN A 170 1.61 15.97 3.41
C ASN A 170 1.65 17.47 3.70
N VAL A 171 2.70 18.15 3.22
CA VAL A 171 2.88 19.60 3.45
C VAL A 171 1.78 20.42 2.76
N GLY A 172 1.27 19.94 1.63
CA GLY A 172 0.18 20.61 0.91
C GLY A 172 -1.15 20.61 1.69
N GLU A 173 -1.43 19.53 2.42
CA GLU A 173 -2.60 19.40 3.29
C GLU A 173 -2.49 20.32 4.51
N ARG A 174 -1.36 20.28 5.21
CA ARG A 174 -1.11 21.17 6.36
C ARG A 174 -1.20 22.65 5.96
N ARG A 175 -0.68 23.01 4.78
CA ARG A 175 -0.83 24.36 4.22
C ARG A 175 -2.29 24.74 3.99
N ARG A 176 -3.13 23.84 3.46
CA ARG A 176 -4.56 24.11 3.25
C ARG A 176 -5.29 24.34 4.57
N VAL A 177 -5.01 23.52 5.59
CA VAL A 177 -5.58 23.70 6.94
C VAL A 177 -5.19 25.06 7.50
N ALA A 178 -3.90 25.41 7.45
CA ALA A 178 -3.41 26.72 7.90
C ALA A 178 -4.00 27.91 7.11
N ALA A 179 -4.31 27.72 5.83
CA ALA A 179 -4.93 28.75 4.98
C ALA A 179 -6.44 28.94 5.22
N SER A 180 -7.13 27.91 5.74
CA SER A 180 -8.58 27.90 5.98
C SER A 180 -9.02 28.59 7.28
N GLY A 181 -8.13 29.30 7.98
CA GLY A 181 -8.46 30.05 9.19
C GLY A 181 -8.73 29.20 10.45
N HIS A 182 -8.78 27.87 10.31
CA HIS A 182 -8.65 26.96 11.45
C HIS A 182 -7.18 26.93 11.86
N GLY A 183 -6.81 27.80 12.81
CA GLY A 183 -5.48 27.83 13.42
C GLY A 183 -5.04 26.46 13.95
N PHE A 184 -3.79 26.37 14.41
CA PHE A 184 -3.09 25.16 14.89
C PHE A 184 -3.74 24.38 16.07
N HIS A 185 -5.04 24.54 16.36
CA HIS A 185 -5.69 24.09 17.58
C HIS A 185 -6.53 22.80 17.50
N HIS A 186 -6.51 22.03 16.40
CA HIS A 186 -7.34 20.81 16.32
C HIS A 186 -6.58 19.53 15.95
N LEU A 187 -5.57 19.17 16.75
CA LEU A 187 -4.92 17.84 16.66
C LEU A 187 -4.52 17.25 18.03
N GLU A 188 -5.29 17.51 19.10
CA GLU A 188 -5.09 16.84 20.40
C GLU A 188 -6.08 15.71 20.70
N GLN A 189 -7.00 15.36 19.80
CA GLN A 189 -7.89 14.21 20.03
C GLN A 189 -7.42 12.97 19.27
N VAL A 190 -6.45 12.29 19.87
CA VAL A 190 -6.28 10.84 19.68
C VAL A 190 -7.38 10.15 20.49
N PRO A 191 -8.16 9.20 19.94
CA PRO A 191 -9.02 8.37 20.75
C PRO A 191 -8.13 7.41 21.55
N SER A 192 -7.88 7.75 22.81
CA SER A 192 -7.29 6.83 23.78
C SER A 192 -8.26 5.67 23.99
N GLY A 193 -7.80 4.47 23.62
CA GLY A 193 -8.54 3.22 23.81
C GLY A 193 -8.93 3.03 25.27
N GLY A 194 -10.20 2.70 25.48
CA GLY A 194 -10.73 2.30 26.78
C GLY A 194 -10.09 1.01 27.26
N SER A 195 -9.33 1.11 28.34
CA SER A 195 -8.98 -0.02 29.20
C SER A 195 -10.08 -0.13 30.27
N ALA A 196 -10.87 -1.21 30.19
CA ALA A 196 -11.74 -1.64 31.26
C ALA A 196 -10.91 -2.52 32.22
N GLY A 197 -10.87 -2.18 33.51
CA GLY A 197 -10.23 -3.02 34.50
C GLY A 197 -10.11 -2.44 35.91
N MET A 198 -11.06 -2.84 36.75
CA MET A 198 -10.94 -3.09 38.19
C MET A 198 -11.17 -1.96 39.20
N THR A 199 -12.12 -2.30 40.07
CA THR A 199 -12.70 -1.63 41.22
C THR A 199 -11.87 -1.81 42.49
N SER A 200 -11.65 -0.74 43.27
CA SER A 200 -11.65 -0.76 44.76
C SER A 200 -11.54 0.69 45.32
N PRO A 201 -12.05 1.00 46.53
CA PRO A 201 -12.46 2.35 46.93
C PRO A 201 -11.37 3.10 47.74
N PRO A 202 -11.32 4.45 47.74
CA PRO A 202 -10.49 5.17 48.69
C PRO A 202 -11.30 5.66 49.90
N GLN A 203 -10.71 5.46 51.07
CA GLN A 203 -11.14 6.01 52.35
C GLN A 203 -10.82 7.51 52.46
N LYS A 204 -11.66 8.18 53.24
CA LYS A 204 -11.69 9.61 53.60
C LYS A 204 -10.40 10.07 54.29
N THR A 205 -9.89 11.25 53.94
CA THR A 205 -9.52 12.32 54.89
C THR A 205 -9.43 13.67 54.16
N ASP A 206 -10.02 14.69 54.78
CA ASP A 206 -10.05 16.14 54.46
C ASP A 206 -9.86 16.83 55.85
N PRO A 207 -9.61 18.16 56.01
CA PRO A 207 -9.53 19.23 54.99
C PRO A 207 -8.42 20.30 55.24
N SER A 208 -8.22 21.24 54.30
CA SER A 208 -8.29 22.69 54.60
C SER A 208 -8.35 23.56 53.34
N ILE A 209 -9.19 24.60 53.43
CA ILE A 209 -9.71 25.56 52.43
C ILE A 209 -9.32 26.97 52.94
N PRO A 210 -9.03 28.01 52.10
CA PRO A 210 -10.06 28.89 51.46
C PRO A 210 -9.70 29.37 50.04
N GLN A 211 -10.51 29.24 48.97
CA GLN A 211 -11.89 29.68 48.66
C GLN A 211 -12.26 31.12 49.04
N ILE A 212 -12.24 32.02 48.03
CA ILE A 212 -13.17 33.15 47.77
C ILE A 212 -13.02 33.43 46.25
N ALA A 213 -13.99 33.47 45.34
CA ALA A 213 -15.45 33.51 45.43
C ALA A 213 -16.08 32.90 44.16
N ALA A 214 -17.08 32.05 44.38
CA ALA A 214 -18.23 31.92 43.49
C ALA A 214 -19.47 31.81 44.39
N ARG A 215 -20.08 32.96 44.75
CA ARG A 215 -21.40 32.98 45.41
C ARG A 215 -22.12 34.34 45.35
N MET A 216 -22.64 34.71 44.18
CA MET A 216 -23.82 35.58 43.97
C MET A 216 -24.24 35.32 42.50
N MET A 217 -25.44 34.95 42.07
CA MET A 217 -26.74 34.71 42.67
C MET A 217 -27.49 33.62 41.87
N ARG A 218 -28.41 32.91 42.54
CA ARG A 218 -29.49 32.11 41.96
C ARG A 218 -30.79 32.92 42.02
N ASN A 219 -31.61 32.83 40.98
CA ASN A 219 -33.08 32.78 40.94
C ASN A 219 -33.41 32.59 39.45
N GLY A 220 -34.17 31.61 38.94
CA GLY A 220 -35.31 30.86 39.46
C GLY A 220 -36.46 31.09 38.47
N GLY A 221 -36.95 30.03 37.79
CA GLY A 221 -38.17 30.14 36.96
C GLY A 221 -38.29 29.09 35.85
N SER A 222 -39.37 28.30 35.90
CA SER A 222 -39.61 27.04 35.19
C SER A 222 -40.58 27.14 33.99
N LYS A 223 -40.71 26.00 33.26
CA LYS A 223 -41.78 25.53 32.32
C LYS A 223 -41.43 25.65 30.83
N ALA A 224 -41.23 24.58 30.05
CA ALA A 224 -42.09 23.44 29.65
C ALA A 224 -43.17 23.79 28.60
N LYS A 225 -42.97 23.40 27.33
CA LYS A 225 -43.75 22.39 26.55
C LYS A 225 -43.53 22.52 25.03
N ALA A 226 -43.69 21.37 24.38
CA ALA A 226 -43.45 21.07 22.97
C ALA A 226 -44.74 21.08 22.11
N LYS A 227 -44.56 20.82 20.79
CA LYS A 227 -45.52 20.42 19.73
C LYS A 227 -46.36 21.55 19.11
N GLU A 228 -46.75 21.54 17.83
CA GLU A 228 -46.62 20.66 16.65
C GLU A 228 -47.04 21.48 15.40
N ASP A 229 -46.60 21.03 14.22
CA ASP A 229 -47.11 21.15 12.84
C ASP A 229 -48.21 22.18 12.43
N LEU A 230 -48.02 22.84 11.26
CA LEU A 230 -48.81 22.60 10.03
C LEU A 230 -48.55 23.64 8.90
N SER A 231 -48.24 23.10 7.71
CA SER A 231 -48.64 23.48 6.33
C SER A 231 -48.66 24.95 5.82
N SER A 232 -47.78 25.21 4.85
CA SER A 232 -47.99 25.82 3.50
C SER A 232 -49.22 26.70 3.20
N PHE A 233 -49.00 27.88 2.59
CA PHE A 233 -49.75 28.49 1.44
C PHE A 233 -49.03 29.81 1.06
N ALA A 234 -48.36 29.91 -0.11
CA ALA A 234 -48.82 30.41 -1.42
C ALA A 234 -48.78 31.95 -1.60
N LEU A 235 -48.04 32.38 -2.64
CA LEU A 235 -47.97 33.73 -3.23
C LEU A 235 -49.29 34.11 -3.96
N PRO A 236 -49.50 35.40 -4.27
CA PRO A 236 -49.18 35.87 -5.64
C PRO A 236 -48.62 37.31 -5.73
N GLY A 237 -47.92 37.63 -6.85
CA GLY A 237 -47.59 39.00 -7.29
C GLY A 237 -48.80 39.74 -7.89
N PRO A 238 -48.67 40.79 -8.76
CA PRO A 238 -47.49 41.36 -9.44
C PRO A 238 -47.42 42.92 -9.36
N MET A 239 -46.48 43.58 -10.07
CA MET A 239 -46.74 44.73 -10.98
C MET A 239 -45.45 45.46 -11.42
N GLN A 240 -45.37 45.75 -12.72
CA GLN A 240 -44.42 46.60 -13.45
C GLN A 240 -44.96 48.03 -13.60
N GLY A 241 -44.08 49.02 -13.74
CA GLY A 241 -44.41 50.33 -14.35
C GLY A 241 -43.47 51.49 -13.96
N ASP A 242 -42.53 51.82 -14.84
CA ASP A 242 -41.74 53.07 -14.97
C ASP A 242 -42.62 54.33 -15.18
N PRO A 243 -42.09 55.58 -15.41
CA PRO A 243 -40.83 56.26 -15.04
C PRO A 243 -41.08 57.72 -14.50
N ASP A 244 -40.01 58.52 -14.32
CA ASP A 244 -39.84 59.92 -14.82
C ASP A 244 -39.27 60.97 -13.82
N GLY A 245 -38.33 61.78 -14.33
CA GLY A 245 -38.37 63.26 -14.19
C GLY A 245 -37.78 64.03 -12.99
N THR A 246 -36.48 64.37 -13.07
CA THR A 246 -35.88 65.72 -12.92
C THR A 246 -35.86 66.55 -11.60
N ASN A 247 -34.64 67.03 -11.31
CA ASN A 247 -34.20 68.38 -10.88
C ASN A 247 -34.31 68.87 -9.41
N GLY A 248 -33.20 69.41 -8.89
CA GLY A 248 -33.22 70.55 -7.95
C GLY A 248 -32.09 70.62 -6.91
N ILE A 249 -31.06 71.41 -7.18
CA ILE A 249 -29.88 71.74 -6.36
C ILE A 249 -30.24 72.71 -5.21
N THR A 250 -29.63 72.59 -4.01
CA THR A 250 -29.14 73.73 -3.20
C THR A 250 -28.24 73.32 -2.01
N VAL A 251 -27.11 74.02 -1.87
CA VAL A 251 -26.15 74.13 -0.74
C VAL A 251 -26.03 75.66 -0.45
N PRO A 252 -25.33 76.21 0.58
CA PRO A 252 -24.74 75.71 1.84
C PRO A 252 -24.93 76.66 3.08
N GLN A 253 -24.33 76.33 4.23
CA GLN A 253 -23.60 77.19 5.23
C GLN A 253 -23.66 76.55 6.64
N VAL A 254 -22.59 75.99 7.22
CA VAL A 254 -21.38 76.56 7.89
C VAL A 254 -21.70 77.37 9.17
N GLU A 255 -21.31 76.82 10.33
CA GLU A 255 -20.67 77.62 11.39
C GLU A 255 -19.72 76.75 12.25
N VAL A 256 -18.59 77.35 12.60
CA VAL A 256 -17.37 76.75 13.17
C VAL A 256 -17.18 77.29 14.58
N THR A 257 -16.92 76.43 15.57
CA THR A 257 -16.13 76.79 16.77
C THR A 257 -15.38 75.58 17.32
N THR A 258 -14.04 75.60 17.22
CA THR A 258 -13.07 74.93 18.11
C THR A 258 -12.69 75.92 19.24
N PRO A 259 -12.02 75.58 20.39
CA PRO A 259 -10.98 74.55 20.55
C PRO A 259 -10.79 73.87 21.95
N LYS A 260 -10.05 72.75 21.99
CA LYS A 260 -8.82 72.46 22.78
C LYS A 260 -8.68 70.99 23.23
N ARG A 261 -7.42 70.61 23.32
CA ARG A 261 -6.78 69.29 23.20
C ARG A 261 -6.35 68.79 24.58
N HIS A 262 -6.53 67.49 24.86
CA HIS A 262 -5.70 66.70 25.78
C HIS A 262 -5.55 65.27 25.23
N GLU A 263 -4.42 64.68 25.59
CA GLU A 263 -3.65 63.64 24.90
C GLU A 263 -4.08 62.19 25.19
N ALA A 264 -3.51 61.29 24.36
CA ALA A 264 -3.00 59.93 24.68
C ALA A 264 -3.79 58.70 24.19
N LEU A 265 -3.29 58.15 23.07
CA LEU A 265 -3.06 56.73 22.70
C LEU A 265 -3.87 55.62 23.38
N SER A 266 -4.61 54.84 22.57
CA SER A 266 -4.44 53.38 22.51
C SER A 266 -5.02 52.82 21.19
N ALA A 267 -4.18 52.11 20.45
CA ALA A 267 -4.48 51.48 19.17
C ALA A 267 -5.36 50.22 19.34
N ASN A 268 -6.41 50.11 18.54
CA ASN A 268 -7.04 48.83 18.23
C ASN A 268 -6.67 48.47 16.79
N HIS A 269 -5.68 47.59 16.65
CA HIS A 269 -5.49 46.82 15.42
C HIS A 269 -6.50 45.67 15.43
N GLU A 270 -7.57 45.81 14.67
CA GLU A 270 -8.39 44.68 14.24
C GLU A 270 -7.63 43.96 13.12
N GLU A 271 -6.98 42.84 13.45
CA GLU A 271 -6.44 41.93 12.44
C GLU A 271 -7.60 41.17 11.77
N GLU A 272 -8.03 41.63 10.60
CA GLU A 272 -8.83 40.83 9.68
C GLU A 272 -8.02 39.59 9.26
N THR A 273 -8.47 38.40 9.65
CA THR A 273 -7.91 37.13 9.20
C THR A 273 -8.31 36.89 7.74
N GLU A 274 -7.55 37.46 6.80
CA GLU A 274 -7.68 37.18 5.36
C GLU A 274 -7.40 35.71 5.05
N SER A 275 -8.31 35.05 4.32
CA SER A 275 -8.10 33.71 3.78
C SER A 275 -6.92 33.72 2.81
N ILE A 276 -5.92 32.85 3.03
CA ILE A 276 -4.69 32.84 2.23
C ILE A 276 -4.96 32.33 0.80
N ASP A 277 -4.80 33.20 -0.19
CA ASP A 277 -4.89 32.87 -1.63
C ASP A 277 -4.02 31.65 -1.99
N GLN A 278 -4.61 30.69 -2.73
CA GLN A 278 -3.98 29.45 -3.19
C GLN A 278 -3.68 29.47 -4.71
N SER A 279 -3.79 30.61 -5.38
CA SER A 279 -3.48 30.79 -6.80
C SER A 279 -1.99 30.59 -7.12
N ALA A 280 -1.61 30.55 -8.41
CA ALA A 280 -0.22 30.50 -8.82
C ALA A 280 0.67 31.59 -8.16
N SER A 281 0.11 32.76 -7.85
CA SER A 281 0.83 33.89 -7.23
C SER A 281 1.37 33.57 -5.82
N PHE A 282 0.68 32.69 -5.07
CA PHE A 282 1.14 32.20 -3.77
C PHE A 282 2.40 31.32 -3.88
N PHE A 283 2.60 30.67 -5.02
CA PHE A 283 3.73 29.78 -5.25
C PHE A 283 4.95 30.50 -5.83
N ASP A 284 4.82 31.77 -6.21
CA ASP A 284 5.90 32.60 -6.73
C ASP A 284 7.04 32.75 -5.69
N PRO A 285 8.30 32.42 -6.06
CA PRO A 285 9.46 32.64 -5.20
C PRO A 285 9.69 34.10 -4.79
N SER A 286 9.24 35.07 -5.60
CA SER A 286 9.36 36.50 -5.30
C SER A 286 8.43 36.95 -4.17
N ASN A 287 7.36 36.19 -3.90
CA ASN A 287 6.48 36.43 -2.77
C ASN A 287 7.12 35.94 -1.47
N LYS A 288 7.91 36.81 -0.83
CA LYS A 288 8.67 36.48 0.39
C LYS A 288 7.79 36.00 1.54
N LYS A 289 6.60 36.60 1.74
CA LYS A 289 5.65 36.21 2.80
C LYS A 289 5.11 34.79 2.56
N ALA A 290 4.63 34.50 1.35
CA ALA A 290 4.15 33.17 0.99
C ALA A 290 5.26 32.11 1.00
N ALA A 291 6.48 32.47 0.57
CA ALA A 291 7.63 31.58 0.64
C ALA A 291 8.01 31.22 2.09
N GLN A 292 7.99 32.19 3.01
CA GLN A 292 8.23 31.95 4.44
C GLN A 292 7.15 31.05 5.05
N ILE A 293 5.87 31.31 4.80
CA ILE A 293 4.77 30.47 5.30
C ILE A 293 4.91 29.03 4.80
N ARG A 294 5.25 28.84 3.51
CA ARG A 294 5.49 27.50 2.94
C ARG A 294 6.70 26.81 3.55
N GLU A 295 7.76 27.53 3.86
CA GLU A 295 8.94 27.00 4.54
C GLU A 295 8.62 26.57 5.97
N GLN A 296 7.90 27.42 6.72
CA GLN A 296 7.51 27.11 8.09
C GLN A 296 6.63 25.86 8.14
N CYS A 297 5.56 25.83 7.34
CA CYS A 297 4.66 24.68 7.25
C CYS A 297 5.40 23.40 6.87
N ALA A 298 6.36 23.48 5.96
CA ALA A 298 7.22 22.35 5.60
C ALA A 298 8.05 21.86 6.81
N MET A 299 8.74 22.77 7.50
CA MET A 299 9.62 22.41 8.62
C MET A 299 8.86 21.91 9.85
N ASP A 300 7.67 22.43 10.12
CA ASP A 300 6.81 21.93 11.21
C ASP A 300 6.26 20.53 10.87
N THR A 301 5.94 20.28 9.61
CA THR A 301 5.53 18.94 9.14
C THR A 301 6.66 17.94 9.31
N LEU A 302 7.91 18.35 9.06
CA LEU A 302 9.08 17.51 9.28
C LEU A 302 9.31 17.21 10.77
N ASP A 303 9.02 18.16 11.66
CA ASP A 303 9.09 17.90 13.11
C ASP A 303 8.05 16.87 13.56
N GLU A 304 6.80 16.99 13.09
CA GLU A 304 5.75 16.01 13.40
C GLU A 304 6.14 14.60 12.89
N LEU A 305 6.75 14.53 11.71
CA LEU A 305 7.27 13.27 11.17
C LEU A 305 8.36 12.69 12.07
N LEU A 306 9.31 13.51 12.50
CA LEU A 306 10.39 13.08 13.38
C LEU A 306 9.87 12.68 14.76
N ASP A 307 8.86 13.35 15.30
CA ASP A 307 8.21 12.96 16.55
C ASP A 307 7.53 11.59 16.42
N TYR A 308 6.83 11.34 15.31
CA TYR A 308 6.26 10.04 15.01
C TYR A 308 7.31 8.92 14.96
N ILE A 309 8.49 9.20 14.40
CA ILE A 309 9.59 8.23 14.23
C ILE A 309 10.39 8.03 15.52
N LEU A 310 10.73 9.11 16.23
CA LEU A 310 11.66 9.07 17.36
C LEU A 310 10.95 8.83 18.69
N VAL A 311 9.80 9.47 18.88
CA VAL A 311 9.02 9.41 20.12
C VAL A 311 7.87 8.41 19.99
N GLY A 312 7.23 8.35 18.82
CA GLY A 312 6.16 7.40 18.54
C GLY A 312 6.64 5.99 18.19
N ASN A 313 5.69 5.18 17.73
CA ASN A 313 5.91 3.80 17.27
C ASN A 313 6.19 3.72 15.75
N GLY A 314 6.52 4.84 15.12
CA GLY A 314 6.72 4.91 13.68
C GLY A 314 7.94 4.15 13.21
N SER A 315 7.76 3.32 12.17
CA SER A 315 8.86 2.66 11.46
C SER A 315 9.29 3.45 10.22
N VAL A 316 8.31 4.01 9.48
CA VAL A 316 8.55 4.79 8.26
C VAL A 316 7.73 6.07 8.23
N GLY A 317 8.40 7.20 7.97
CA GLY A 317 7.75 8.50 7.76
C GLY A 317 7.92 8.94 6.31
N ILE A 318 6.83 9.17 5.60
CA ILE A 318 6.85 9.67 4.21
C ILE A 318 6.56 11.15 4.20
N TYR A 319 7.57 11.96 3.89
CA TYR A 319 7.50 13.40 3.77
C TYR A 319 7.10 13.81 2.34
N ASP A 320 5.81 14.10 2.13
CA ASP A 320 5.23 14.41 0.81
C ASP A 320 5.18 15.93 0.55
N ALA A 321 6.14 16.39 -0.25
CA ALA A 321 6.22 17.76 -0.76
C ALA A 321 6.95 17.77 -2.11
N THR A 322 7.12 18.95 -2.72
CA THR A 322 7.88 19.07 -3.99
C THR A 322 9.38 18.91 -3.79
N ASN A 323 9.93 19.46 -2.70
CA ASN A 323 11.36 19.45 -2.34
C ASN A 323 12.30 19.67 -3.55
N SER A 324 11.88 20.55 -4.46
CA SER A 324 12.42 20.71 -5.81
C SER A 324 13.73 21.49 -5.86
N THR A 325 14.13 22.13 -4.76
CA THR A 325 15.36 22.94 -4.69
C THR A 325 16.41 22.24 -3.84
N LEU A 326 17.68 22.34 -4.23
CA LEU A 326 18.81 21.83 -3.46
C LEU A 326 18.85 22.37 -2.01
N ALA A 327 18.63 23.68 -1.83
CA ALA A 327 18.67 24.33 -0.52
C ALA A 327 17.63 23.77 0.47
N ARG A 328 16.44 23.37 -0.02
CA ARG A 328 15.43 22.71 0.82
C ARG A 328 15.87 21.30 1.22
N ARG A 329 16.44 20.52 0.30
CA ARG A 329 16.90 19.16 0.59
C ARG A 329 18.04 19.12 1.60
N LYS A 330 19.00 20.05 1.48
CA LYS A 330 20.05 20.29 2.48
C LYS A 330 19.45 20.53 3.86
N ARG A 331 18.55 21.53 3.98
CA ARG A 331 17.87 21.84 5.25
C ARG A 331 17.10 20.66 5.84
N ILE A 332 16.42 19.86 5.02
CA ILE A 332 15.74 18.63 5.47
C ILE A 332 16.75 17.65 6.04
N MET A 333 17.84 17.36 5.31
CA MET A 333 18.89 16.45 5.77
C MET A 333 19.53 16.95 7.06
N ASP A 334 19.94 18.23 7.12
CA ASP A 334 20.57 18.84 8.29
C ASP A 334 19.65 18.74 9.51
N LYS A 335 18.36 19.05 9.36
CA LYS A 335 17.39 18.96 10.46
C LYS A 335 17.18 17.52 10.94
N ILE A 336 17.08 16.56 10.02
CA ILE A 336 17.00 15.13 10.37
C ILE A 336 18.25 14.70 11.14
N ARG A 337 19.44 15.06 10.66
CA ARG A 337 20.72 14.71 11.29
C ARG A 337 20.87 15.37 12.66
N ALA A 338 20.44 16.62 12.82
CA ALA A 338 20.46 17.33 14.10
C ALA A 338 19.56 16.67 15.16
N ARG A 339 18.38 16.18 14.76
CA ARG A 339 17.40 15.58 15.70
C ARG A 339 17.60 14.08 15.95
N ALA A 340 17.97 13.32 14.93
CA ALA A 340 18.00 11.86 14.96
C ALA A 340 19.40 11.25 14.81
N GLY A 341 20.41 12.06 14.54
CA GLY A 341 21.77 11.61 14.27
C GLY A 341 21.94 10.96 12.89
N PRO A 342 23.15 10.44 12.60
CA PRO A 342 23.47 9.80 11.33
C PRO A 342 22.85 8.41 11.18
N GLU A 343 22.38 7.80 12.27
CA GLU A 343 21.84 6.44 12.27
C GLU A 343 20.48 6.34 11.55
N LEU A 344 19.62 7.35 11.65
CA LEU A 344 18.31 7.32 10.99
C LEU A 344 18.47 7.27 9.47
N ASN A 345 17.91 6.24 8.83
CA ASN A 345 17.98 6.15 7.38
C ASN A 345 17.10 7.21 6.73
N VAL A 346 17.61 7.79 5.64
CA VAL A 346 16.90 8.76 4.80
C VAL A 346 17.01 8.30 3.36
N LEU A 347 15.89 8.30 2.65
CA LEU A 347 15.83 7.98 1.22
C LEU A 347 15.05 9.08 0.49
N PHE A 348 15.70 9.77 -0.45
CA PHE A 348 14.99 10.66 -1.36
C PHE A 348 14.36 9.87 -2.51
N VAL A 349 13.09 10.11 -2.80
CA VAL A 349 12.37 9.47 -3.91
C VAL A 349 11.93 10.56 -4.87
N GLU A 350 12.64 10.68 -5.99
CA GLU A 350 12.30 11.63 -7.04
C GLU A 350 11.40 11.00 -8.09
N SER A 351 10.27 11.63 -8.38
CA SER A 351 9.43 11.26 -9.52
C SER A 351 9.58 12.28 -10.64
N VAL A 352 10.11 11.80 -11.76
CA VAL A 352 10.27 12.54 -13.01
C VAL A 352 9.31 11.96 -14.03
N CYS A 353 8.64 12.85 -14.77
CA CYS A 353 7.85 12.46 -15.91
C CYS A 353 8.28 13.37 -17.06
N GLN A 354 8.66 12.77 -18.18
CA GLN A 354 9.09 13.42 -19.41
C GLN A 354 8.06 13.16 -20.52
N ASP A 355 7.35 12.03 -20.41
CA ASP A 355 6.21 11.72 -21.27
C ASP A 355 5.09 12.76 -21.13
N GLN A 356 4.78 13.45 -22.23
CA GLN A 356 3.81 14.55 -22.24
C GLN A 356 2.38 14.06 -22.00
N THR A 357 2.00 12.97 -22.63
CA THR A 357 0.65 12.39 -22.50
C THR A 357 0.40 11.93 -21.05
N LEU A 358 1.43 11.41 -20.39
CA LEU A 358 1.35 11.00 -18.98
C LEU A 358 1.26 12.21 -18.05
N LEU A 359 2.02 13.28 -18.36
CA LEU A 359 1.93 14.54 -17.63
C LEU A 359 0.52 15.13 -17.72
N GLU A 360 -0.09 15.11 -18.91
CA GLU A 360 -1.45 15.59 -19.12
C GLU A 360 -2.47 14.79 -18.31
N SER A 361 -2.37 13.46 -18.29
CA SER A 361 -3.23 12.60 -17.46
C SER A 361 -3.08 12.93 -15.96
N ASN A 362 -1.84 13.10 -15.49
CA ASN A 362 -1.56 13.49 -14.10
C ASN A 362 -2.06 14.90 -13.76
N MET A 363 -2.01 15.83 -14.72
CA MET A 363 -2.56 17.18 -14.57
C MET A 363 -4.07 17.11 -14.36
N ARG A 364 -4.81 16.37 -15.18
CA ARG A 364 -6.28 16.23 -15.04
C ARG A 364 -6.67 15.75 -13.65
N LEU A 365 -6.01 14.70 -13.16
CA LEU A 365 -6.25 14.18 -11.81
C LEU A 365 -6.00 15.24 -10.72
N LYS A 366 -5.04 16.13 -10.95
CA LYS A 366 -4.74 17.23 -10.03
C LYS A 366 -5.79 18.34 -10.08
N LEU A 367 -6.39 18.58 -11.26
CA LEU A 367 -7.50 19.52 -11.44
C LEU A 367 -8.81 19.01 -10.81
N SER A 368 -9.01 17.69 -10.75
CA SER A 368 -10.11 17.09 -9.97
C SER A 368 -9.86 17.11 -8.45
N GLY A 369 -8.73 17.64 -8.00
CA GLY A 369 -8.38 17.74 -6.59
C GLY A 369 -8.95 18.99 -5.89
N PRO A 370 -8.81 19.08 -4.55
CA PRO A 370 -9.42 20.14 -3.75
C PRO A 370 -8.87 21.55 -4.05
N ASP A 371 -7.70 21.67 -4.68
CA ASP A 371 -7.11 22.98 -5.04
C ASP A 371 -7.92 23.68 -6.18
N TYR A 372 -8.70 22.91 -6.95
CA TYR A 372 -9.45 23.37 -8.13
C TYR A 372 -10.93 22.94 -8.12
N GLU A 373 -11.43 22.45 -6.99
CA GLU A 373 -12.83 22.04 -6.84
C GLU A 373 -13.77 23.20 -7.19
N GLY A 374 -14.77 22.92 -8.04
CA GLY A 374 -15.75 23.90 -8.51
C GLY A 374 -15.23 24.96 -9.50
N LYS A 375 -13.95 24.90 -9.92
CA LYS A 375 -13.38 25.83 -10.91
C LYS A 375 -13.59 25.30 -12.34
N ASP A 376 -13.63 26.23 -13.29
CA ASP A 376 -13.64 25.88 -14.72
C ASP A 376 -12.40 25.04 -15.10
N PRO A 377 -12.56 23.87 -15.76
CA PRO A 377 -11.45 22.98 -16.10
C PRO A 377 -10.35 23.62 -16.94
N THR A 378 -10.71 24.53 -17.85
CA THR A 378 -9.75 25.18 -18.76
C THR A 378 -8.94 26.23 -18.01
N ALA A 379 -9.61 27.10 -17.25
CA ALA A 379 -8.95 28.09 -16.41
C ALA A 379 -8.07 27.44 -15.33
N ALA A 380 -8.54 26.32 -14.74
CA ALA A 380 -7.79 25.53 -13.78
C ALA A 380 -6.51 24.93 -14.40
N LEU A 381 -6.60 24.41 -15.64
CA LEU A 381 -5.44 23.90 -16.38
C LEU A 381 -4.42 25.00 -16.66
N GLU A 382 -4.86 26.20 -17.06
CA GLU A 382 -3.97 27.34 -17.32
C GLU A 382 -3.25 27.82 -16.05
N ASP A 383 -3.96 28.00 -14.93
CA ASP A 383 -3.36 28.34 -13.64
C ASP A 383 -2.35 27.27 -13.21
N PHE A 384 -2.71 26.00 -13.35
CA PHE A 384 -1.82 24.90 -13.00
C PHE A 384 -0.57 24.85 -13.88
N LYS A 385 -0.69 25.08 -15.19
CA LYS A 385 0.47 25.19 -16.10
C LYS A 385 1.39 26.34 -15.69
N LYS A 386 0.84 27.52 -15.38
CA LYS A 386 1.62 28.66 -14.86
C LYS A 386 2.34 28.29 -13.56
N ARG A 387 1.67 27.59 -12.65
CA ARG A 387 2.26 27.09 -11.40
C ARG A 387 3.41 26.13 -11.67
N VAL A 388 3.28 25.18 -12.59
CA VAL A 388 4.36 24.24 -12.95
C VAL A 388 5.56 25.00 -13.51
N ALA A 389 5.35 25.95 -14.43
CA ALA A 389 6.41 26.76 -15.01
C ALA A 389 7.21 27.56 -13.94
N ILE A 390 6.54 28.03 -12.88
CA ILE A 390 7.22 28.69 -11.74
C ILE A 390 8.15 27.72 -11.01
N TYR A 391 7.70 26.49 -10.77
CA TYR A 391 8.53 25.48 -10.11
C TYR A 391 9.71 25.04 -10.98
N GLU A 392 9.51 24.93 -12.30
CA GLU A 392 10.54 24.54 -13.26
C GLU A 392 11.73 25.49 -13.26
N LYS A 393 11.50 26.81 -13.13
CA LYS A 393 12.57 27.83 -13.08
C LYS A 393 13.61 27.57 -11.98
N ASN A 394 13.22 26.96 -10.86
CA ASN A 394 14.08 26.73 -9.70
C ASN A 394 14.28 25.24 -9.39
N TYR A 395 13.84 24.36 -10.30
CA TYR A 395 13.94 22.92 -10.08
C TYR A 395 15.37 22.45 -10.32
N VAL A 396 15.94 21.82 -9.30
CA VAL A 396 17.23 21.15 -9.35
C VAL A 396 16.96 19.67 -9.10
N PRO A 397 17.11 18.79 -10.11
CA PRO A 397 16.88 17.35 -9.94
C PRO A 397 17.88 16.73 -8.96
N LEU A 398 17.63 15.50 -8.51
CA LEU A 398 18.64 14.73 -7.77
C LEU A 398 19.77 14.27 -8.69
N GLY A 399 20.99 14.22 -8.19
CA GLY A 399 22.15 13.75 -8.98
C GLY A 399 23.47 14.09 -8.28
N ASP A 400 24.38 14.73 -9.01
CA ASP A 400 25.78 14.96 -8.63
C ASP A 400 25.97 15.41 -7.19
N TYR A 401 25.22 16.42 -6.73
CA TYR A 401 25.33 16.89 -5.34
C TYR A 401 25.02 15.79 -4.32
N GLU A 402 23.92 15.06 -4.50
CA GLU A 402 23.55 13.97 -3.60
C GLU A 402 24.60 12.85 -3.62
N GLU A 403 25.19 12.56 -4.77
CA GLU A 403 26.22 11.53 -4.91
C GLU A 403 27.53 11.93 -4.21
N GLU A 404 28.00 13.16 -4.44
CA GLU A 404 29.18 13.73 -3.78
C GLU A 404 29.02 13.79 -2.24
N ASN A 405 27.80 13.95 -1.75
CA ASN A 405 27.49 14.11 -0.33
C ASN A 405 26.92 12.83 0.31
N ASN A 406 26.99 11.68 -0.38
CA ASN A 406 26.50 10.39 0.10
C ASN A 406 25.03 10.40 0.57
N MET A 407 24.17 11.15 -0.12
CA MET A 407 22.74 11.24 0.16
C MET A 407 21.99 10.14 -0.62
N PRO A 408 21.37 9.15 0.04
CA PRO A 408 20.69 8.06 -0.65
C PRO A 408 19.47 8.54 -1.43
N TYR A 409 19.35 8.14 -2.69
CA TYR A 409 18.18 8.46 -3.48
C TYR A 409 17.79 7.38 -4.47
N VAL A 410 16.52 7.45 -4.90
CA VAL A 410 15.99 6.76 -6.05
C VAL A 410 15.25 7.75 -6.94
N LYS A 411 15.51 7.71 -8.24
CA LYS A 411 14.83 8.50 -9.26
C LYS A 411 14.02 7.57 -10.14
N MET A 412 12.72 7.81 -10.17
CA MET A 412 11.74 7.09 -10.98
C MET A 412 11.31 7.98 -12.14
N ILE A 413 11.67 7.56 -13.35
CA ILE A 413 11.41 8.30 -14.60
C ILE A 413 10.29 7.59 -15.36
N ASP A 414 9.28 8.36 -15.78
CA ASP A 414 8.10 7.90 -16.53
C ASP A 414 7.42 6.68 -15.89
N VAL A 415 7.13 6.78 -14.59
CA VAL A 415 6.41 5.75 -13.83
C VAL A 415 7.14 4.39 -13.90
N GLY A 416 8.46 4.41 -13.78
CA GLY A 416 9.27 3.19 -13.63
C GLY A 416 9.91 2.69 -14.92
N ARG A 417 9.67 3.34 -16.07
CA ARG A 417 10.39 3.06 -17.32
C ARG A 417 11.91 3.07 -17.14
N LYS A 418 12.41 4.00 -16.33
CA LYS A 418 13.82 4.02 -15.91
C LYS A 418 13.90 4.32 -14.41
N MET A 419 14.74 3.54 -13.74
CA MET A 419 15.05 3.69 -12.33
C MET A 419 16.54 3.95 -12.17
N ILE A 420 16.89 4.96 -11.37
CA ILE A 420 18.28 5.24 -10.96
C ILE A 420 18.31 5.19 -9.44
N SER A 421 19.22 4.42 -8.86
CA SER A 421 19.37 4.29 -7.42
C SER A 421 20.80 4.59 -7.00
N HIS A 422 20.97 5.34 -5.92
CA HIS A 422 22.27 5.67 -5.33
C HIS A 422 22.27 5.37 -3.83
N GLN A 423 23.26 4.60 -3.38
CA GLN A 423 23.51 4.28 -1.97
C GLN A 423 22.30 3.76 -1.17
N ILE A 424 21.55 2.81 -1.74
CA ILE A 424 20.46 2.17 -1.01
C ILE A 424 21.03 1.28 0.09
N ARG A 425 20.74 1.64 1.35
CA ARG A 425 21.20 0.91 2.55
C ARG A 425 20.03 0.62 3.48
N GLY A 426 20.12 -0.51 4.17
CA GLY A 426 19.11 -0.95 5.12
C GLY A 426 17.90 -1.64 4.47
N PHE A 427 17.20 -2.43 5.27
CA PHE A 427 16.10 -3.28 4.81
C PHE A 427 14.94 -2.47 4.22
N LEU A 428 14.45 -1.45 4.93
CA LEU A 428 13.28 -0.67 4.52
C LEU A 428 13.51 0.13 3.22
N ALA A 429 14.71 0.70 3.03
CA ALA A 429 15.05 1.40 1.80
C ALA A 429 15.12 0.42 0.62
N GLY A 430 15.70 -0.77 0.84
CA GLY A 430 15.71 -1.86 -0.14
C GLY A 430 14.29 -2.31 -0.54
N GLN A 431 13.40 -2.52 0.45
CA GLN A 431 11.99 -2.86 0.19
C GLN A 431 11.25 -1.74 -0.57
N THR A 432 11.54 -0.48 -0.25
CA THR A 432 10.96 0.68 -0.96
C THR A 432 11.36 0.67 -2.43
N VAL A 433 12.66 0.51 -2.73
CA VAL A 433 13.15 0.48 -4.11
C VAL A 433 12.64 -0.75 -4.86
N TYR A 434 12.60 -1.91 -4.20
CA TYR A 434 12.03 -3.14 -4.76
C TYR A 434 10.57 -2.95 -5.17
N TYR A 435 9.75 -2.31 -4.34
CA TYR A 435 8.37 -2.02 -4.69
C TYR A 435 8.27 -1.04 -5.86
N LEU A 436 9.08 0.02 -5.87
CA LEU A 436 9.07 1.02 -6.94
C LEU A 436 9.48 0.43 -8.31
N LEU A 437 10.38 -0.56 -8.34
CA LEU A 437 10.73 -1.30 -9.56
C LEU A 437 9.54 -2.06 -10.15
N ASN A 438 8.58 -2.48 -9.31
CA ASN A 438 7.39 -3.23 -9.70
C ASN A 438 6.13 -2.35 -9.76
N PHE A 439 6.31 -1.03 -9.70
CA PHE A 439 5.19 -0.10 -9.62
C PHE A 439 4.42 -0.06 -10.94
N ASN A 440 3.13 -0.40 -10.86
CA ASN A 440 2.27 -0.46 -12.03
C ASN A 440 0.96 0.31 -11.78
N LEU A 441 0.52 1.03 -12.81
CA LEU A 441 -0.73 1.82 -12.84
C LEU A 441 -1.74 1.31 -13.88
N ALA A 442 -1.50 0.15 -14.50
CA ALA A 442 -2.39 -0.40 -15.49
C ALA A 442 -3.80 -0.66 -14.90
N PRO A 443 -4.87 -0.18 -15.57
CA PRO A 443 -6.22 -0.52 -15.18
C PRO A 443 -6.44 -2.02 -15.43
N ARG A 444 -6.93 -2.72 -14.41
CA ARG A 444 -7.16 -4.17 -14.43
C ARG A 444 -8.19 -4.56 -13.38
N MET A 445 -8.81 -5.71 -13.60
CA MET A 445 -9.73 -6.32 -12.64
C MET A 445 -9.01 -7.41 -11.88
N ILE A 446 -9.05 -7.33 -10.55
CA ILE A 446 -8.62 -8.38 -9.64
C ILE A 446 -9.87 -8.93 -8.96
N TRP A 447 -10.10 -10.22 -9.08
CA TRP A 447 -11.24 -10.91 -8.47
C TRP A 447 -10.74 -11.83 -7.36
N ILE A 448 -11.39 -11.82 -6.21
CA ILE A 448 -11.10 -12.75 -5.12
C ILE A 448 -12.38 -13.51 -4.81
N THR A 449 -12.28 -14.82 -4.69
CA THR A 449 -13.38 -15.69 -4.28
C THR A 449 -12.85 -16.86 -3.48
N ARG A 450 -13.72 -17.42 -2.64
CA ARG A 450 -13.50 -18.77 -2.13
C ARG A 450 -13.81 -19.79 -3.24
N HIS A 451 -13.29 -21.00 -3.09
CA HIS A 451 -13.81 -22.16 -3.81
C HIS A 451 -15.33 -22.32 -3.60
N GLY A 452 -15.99 -23.04 -4.50
CA GLY A 452 -17.36 -23.51 -4.30
C GLY A 452 -17.50 -24.37 -3.05
N GLU A 453 -18.72 -24.57 -2.57
CA GLU A 453 -18.98 -25.44 -1.41
C GLU A 453 -18.36 -26.83 -1.59
N SER A 454 -17.59 -27.30 -0.59
CA SER A 454 -16.98 -28.64 -0.60
C SER A 454 -17.70 -29.62 0.32
N LEU A 455 -17.40 -30.92 0.19
CA LEU A 455 -17.94 -31.95 1.09
C LEU A 455 -17.52 -31.72 2.55
N ASP A 456 -16.31 -31.21 2.80
CA ASP A 456 -15.90 -30.83 4.16
C ASP A 456 -16.71 -29.65 4.69
N ASN A 457 -17.14 -28.72 3.84
CA ASN A 457 -18.01 -27.63 4.27
C ASN A 457 -19.38 -28.15 4.73
N LEU A 458 -19.96 -29.10 3.98
CA LEU A 458 -21.21 -29.77 4.38
C LEU A 458 -21.06 -30.55 5.70
N ALA A 459 -19.90 -31.16 5.91
CA ALA A 459 -19.58 -31.88 7.15
C ALA A 459 -19.16 -30.96 8.32
N GLY A 460 -19.03 -29.64 8.10
CA GLY A 460 -18.57 -28.70 9.13
C GLY A 460 -17.09 -28.85 9.53
N LYS A 461 -16.28 -29.52 8.70
CA LYS A 461 -14.85 -29.78 8.95
C LYS A 461 -13.98 -28.61 8.48
N ILE A 462 -12.87 -28.38 9.17
CA ILE A 462 -11.86 -27.39 8.79
C ILE A 462 -10.69 -28.06 8.04
N GLY A 463 -10.02 -27.29 7.19
CA GLY A 463 -8.86 -27.77 6.44
C GLY A 463 -9.25 -28.77 5.35
N GLY A 464 -8.54 -29.90 5.30
CA GLY A 464 -8.80 -31.03 4.41
C GLY A 464 -8.54 -30.74 2.93
N ASP A 465 -8.84 -31.74 2.10
CA ASP A 465 -8.71 -31.68 0.64
C ASP A 465 -9.88 -32.39 -0.06
N SER A 466 -11.10 -32.18 0.44
CA SER A 466 -12.32 -32.72 -0.19
C SER A 466 -12.62 -32.12 -1.57
N ASP A 467 -13.39 -32.88 -2.34
CA ASP A 467 -14.01 -32.44 -3.59
C ASP A 467 -15.16 -31.44 -3.34
N LEU A 468 -15.57 -30.75 -4.41
CA LEU A 468 -16.77 -29.91 -4.42
C LEU A 468 -18.05 -30.72 -4.19
N SER A 469 -19.01 -30.11 -3.51
CA SER A 469 -20.40 -30.56 -3.50
C SER A 469 -21.07 -30.28 -4.85
N GLU A 470 -22.27 -30.81 -5.07
CA GLU A 470 -23.07 -30.52 -6.26
C GLU A 470 -23.37 -29.01 -6.38
N ASN A 471 -23.67 -28.33 -5.26
CA ASN A 471 -23.85 -26.89 -5.23
C ASN A 471 -22.54 -26.15 -5.56
N GLY A 472 -21.40 -26.65 -5.08
CA GLY A 472 -20.09 -26.13 -5.42
C GLY A 472 -19.80 -26.19 -6.92
N ARG A 473 -20.19 -27.27 -7.61
CA ARG A 473 -20.05 -27.40 -9.07
C ARG A 473 -20.99 -26.47 -9.85
N LYS A 474 -22.22 -26.24 -9.36
CA LYS A 474 -23.13 -25.24 -9.94
C LYS A 474 -22.54 -23.84 -9.85
N TYR A 475 -22.05 -23.47 -8.66
CA TYR A 475 -21.33 -22.21 -8.44
C TYR A 475 -20.15 -22.04 -9.39
N ALA A 476 -19.30 -23.06 -9.54
CA ALA A 476 -18.12 -23.02 -10.40
C ALA A 476 -18.48 -22.72 -11.88
N ARG A 477 -19.53 -23.36 -12.41
CA ARG A 477 -20.04 -23.11 -13.76
C ARG A 477 -20.56 -21.68 -13.93
N ALA A 478 -21.36 -21.22 -12.97
CA ALA A 478 -21.89 -19.86 -13.00
C ALA A 478 -20.78 -18.82 -12.93
N MET A 479 -19.79 -19.04 -12.07
CA MET A 479 -18.63 -18.15 -11.91
C MET A 479 -17.86 -17.99 -13.22
N ALA A 480 -17.53 -19.10 -13.90
CA ALA A 480 -16.80 -19.03 -15.17
C ALA A 480 -17.56 -18.21 -16.22
N ARG A 481 -18.87 -18.48 -16.40
CA ARG A 481 -19.72 -17.70 -17.33
C ARG A 481 -19.82 -16.22 -16.96
N PHE A 482 -19.97 -15.93 -15.66
CA PHE A 482 -20.10 -14.57 -15.16
C PHE A 482 -18.81 -13.76 -15.38
N ILE A 483 -17.64 -14.34 -15.06
CA ILE A 483 -16.35 -13.68 -15.29
C ILE A 483 -16.12 -13.41 -16.77
N ASP A 484 -16.52 -14.33 -17.65
CA ASP A 484 -16.43 -14.18 -19.10
C ASP A 484 -17.27 -13.00 -19.62
N LYS A 485 -18.47 -12.80 -19.06
CA LYS A 485 -19.31 -11.63 -19.31
C LYS A 485 -18.66 -10.35 -18.79
N GLN A 486 -18.17 -10.36 -17.55
CA GLN A 486 -17.54 -9.19 -16.94
C GLN A 486 -16.27 -8.73 -17.68
N ARG A 487 -15.51 -9.68 -18.26
CA ARG A 487 -14.38 -9.39 -19.13
C ARG A 487 -14.80 -8.60 -20.37
N LYS A 488 -15.85 -9.04 -21.06
CA LYS A 488 -16.40 -8.36 -22.26
C LYS A 488 -16.98 -7.00 -21.92
N ASP A 489 -17.75 -6.89 -20.84
CA ASP A 489 -18.33 -5.62 -20.39
C ASP A 489 -17.24 -4.59 -20.04
N TRP A 490 -16.14 -5.06 -19.44
CA TRP A 490 -14.98 -4.22 -19.14
C TRP A 490 -14.32 -3.67 -20.42
N GLU A 491 -14.13 -4.49 -21.44
CA GLU A 491 -13.56 -4.07 -22.72
C GLU A 491 -14.41 -2.97 -23.39
N ILE A 492 -15.73 -3.14 -23.41
CA ILE A 492 -16.68 -2.15 -23.93
C ILE A 492 -16.57 -0.84 -23.14
N HIS A 493 -16.57 -0.91 -21.81
CA HIS A 493 -16.44 0.27 -20.96
C HIS A 493 -15.12 1.00 -21.20
N GLN A 494 -14.00 0.27 -21.34
CA GLN A 494 -12.70 0.86 -21.57
C GLN A 494 -12.60 1.54 -22.95
N ALA A 495 -13.21 0.95 -23.97
CA ALA A 495 -13.29 1.55 -25.30
C ALA A 495 -14.14 2.82 -25.30
N ASP A 496 -15.31 2.80 -24.66
CA ASP A 496 -16.16 3.98 -24.50
C ASP A 496 -15.45 5.11 -23.74
N LYS A 497 -14.78 4.76 -22.64
CA LYS A 497 -13.99 5.71 -21.85
C LYS A 497 -12.86 6.33 -22.65
N ALA A 498 -12.17 5.55 -23.49
CA ALA A 498 -11.11 6.07 -24.36
C ALA A 498 -11.68 7.04 -25.41
N ALA A 499 -12.83 6.69 -26.02
CA ALA A 499 -13.50 7.54 -27.00
C ALA A 499 -14.02 8.85 -26.40
N ASN A 500 -14.46 8.84 -25.13
CA ASN A 500 -15.02 9.98 -24.41
C ASN A 500 -14.00 10.70 -23.52
N THR A 501 -12.74 10.79 -23.95
CA THR A 501 -11.70 11.57 -23.25
C THR A 501 -11.15 12.67 -24.16
N HIS A 502 -11.27 13.95 -23.75
CA HIS A 502 -10.83 15.10 -24.56
C HIS A 502 -9.62 15.80 -23.92
N PHE A 503 -8.77 16.43 -24.74
CA PHE A 503 -7.76 17.39 -24.25
C PHE A 503 -7.85 18.71 -25.03
N PRO A 504 -8.08 19.87 -24.39
CA PRO A 504 -8.30 20.12 -22.96
C PRO A 504 -9.51 19.36 -22.37
N PRO A 505 -9.52 19.06 -21.05
CA PRO A 505 -10.61 18.31 -20.42
C PRO A 505 -11.90 19.13 -20.41
N ILE A 506 -13.03 18.48 -20.75
CA ILE A 506 -14.37 19.07 -20.71
C ILE A 506 -15.08 18.61 -19.42
N ALA A 507 -16.05 19.37 -18.94
CA ALA A 507 -16.87 18.97 -17.79
C ALA A 507 -17.55 17.61 -18.06
N GLY A 508 -17.33 16.64 -17.17
CA GLY A 508 -17.83 15.27 -17.31
C GLY A 508 -16.84 14.28 -17.93
N ASP A 509 -15.70 14.73 -18.47
CA ASP A 509 -14.65 13.84 -18.99
C ASP A 509 -14.11 12.90 -17.88
N HIS A 510 -13.86 11.65 -18.25
CA HIS A 510 -13.11 10.75 -17.40
C HIS A 510 -11.59 11.02 -17.48
N THR A 511 -10.85 10.67 -16.43
CA THR A 511 -9.39 10.65 -16.53
C THR A 511 -8.95 9.47 -17.42
N PRO A 512 -8.20 9.72 -18.52
CA PRO A 512 -7.66 8.65 -19.35
C PRO A 512 -6.61 7.85 -18.58
N PRO A 513 -6.45 6.53 -18.86
CA PRO A 513 -5.39 5.74 -18.27
C PRO A 513 -4.01 6.32 -18.62
N ASN A 514 -2.98 5.88 -17.89
CA ASN A 514 -1.61 6.21 -18.24
C ASN A 514 -1.35 5.78 -19.71
N PRO A 515 -0.71 6.62 -20.54
CA PRO A 515 -0.48 6.37 -21.97
C PRO A 515 0.31 5.10 -22.29
N HIS A 516 1.08 4.57 -21.34
CA HIS A 516 1.75 3.27 -21.52
C HIS A 516 0.81 2.07 -21.35
N TYR A 517 -0.41 2.33 -20.88
CA TYR A 517 -1.47 1.35 -20.71
C TYR A 517 -2.75 1.79 -21.43
N THR A 518 -2.65 2.70 -22.40
CA THR A 518 -3.77 2.97 -23.31
C THR A 518 -4.11 1.70 -24.07
N TYR A 519 -5.40 1.49 -24.26
CA TYR A 519 -5.93 0.37 -25.01
C TYR A 519 -5.48 0.52 -26.47
N ASP A 520 -4.53 -0.29 -26.89
CA ASP A 520 -4.04 -0.39 -28.27
C ASP A 520 -4.85 -1.38 -29.12
N GLY A 521 -5.92 -1.94 -28.55
CA GLY A 521 -6.74 -2.96 -29.19
C GLY A 521 -6.30 -4.38 -28.89
N GLU A 522 -5.18 -4.60 -28.19
CA GLU A 522 -4.78 -5.94 -27.76
C GLU A 522 -5.58 -6.39 -26.54
N LEU A 523 -6.12 -7.62 -26.65
CA LEU A 523 -6.84 -8.25 -25.54
C LEU A 523 -5.85 -8.56 -24.42
N LYS A 524 -6.06 -7.95 -23.26
CA LYS A 524 -5.27 -8.27 -22.06
C LYS A 524 -5.47 -9.73 -21.68
N SER A 525 -4.39 -10.36 -21.23
CA SER A 525 -4.47 -11.70 -20.65
C SER A 525 -5.35 -11.69 -19.40
N PHE A 526 -5.97 -12.83 -19.11
CA PHE A 526 -6.75 -13.04 -17.90
C PHE A 526 -6.24 -14.31 -17.21
N CYS A 527 -5.60 -14.13 -16.05
CA CYS A 527 -5.08 -15.22 -15.26
C CYS A 527 -6.14 -15.79 -14.29
N VAL A 528 -6.17 -17.10 -14.13
CA VAL A 528 -6.99 -17.80 -13.14
C VAL A 528 -6.04 -18.50 -12.17
N TRP A 529 -5.93 -17.98 -10.94
CA TRP A 529 -5.06 -18.56 -9.93
C TRP A 529 -5.86 -19.34 -8.91
N THR A 530 -5.41 -20.55 -8.63
CA THR A 530 -6.03 -21.48 -7.68
C THR A 530 -5.02 -21.87 -6.61
N SER A 531 -5.52 -22.34 -5.46
CA SER A 531 -4.70 -23.16 -4.56
C SER A 531 -4.35 -24.50 -5.21
N MET A 532 -3.46 -25.29 -4.59
CA MET A 532 -3.24 -26.69 -4.98
C MET A 532 -4.29 -27.67 -4.41
N LEU A 533 -5.26 -27.20 -3.62
CA LEU A 533 -6.33 -28.04 -3.07
C LEU A 533 -7.45 -28.30 -4.09
N LYS A 534 -7.97 -29.53 -4.11
CA LYS A 534 -8.93 -30.04 -5.12
C LYS A 534 -10.13 -29.13 -5.31
N ARG A 535 -10.79 -28.74 -4.22
CA ARG A 535 -11.97 -27.86 -4.25
C ARG A 535 -11.71 -26.54 -4.98
N SER A 536 -10.52 -25.98 -4.88
CA SER A 536 -10.16 -24.75 -5.59
C SER A 536 -9.89 -25.01 -7.07
N ILE A 537 -9.21 -26.11 -7.39
CA ILE A 537 -8.91 -26.51 -8.77
C ILE A 537 -10.22 -26.81 -9.52
N GLN A 538 -11.09 -27.62 -8.92
CA GLN A 538 -12.41 -27.95 -9.47
C GLN A 538 -13.29 -26.72 -9.63
N SER A 539 -13.15 -25.71 -8.78
CA SER A 539 -13.91 -24.46 -8.93
C SER A 539 -13.49 -23.68 -10.18
N ALA A 540 -12.27 -23.87 -10.67
CA ALA A 540 -11.74 -23.25 -11.88
C ALA A 540 -11.85 -24.13 -13.13
N GLU A 541 -12.38 -25.35 -13.02
CA GLU A 541 -12.36 -26.35 -14.12
C GLU A 541 -13.14 -25.91 -15.37
N TYR A 542 -14.05 -24.94 -15.22
CA TYR A 542 -14.90 -24.45 -16.31
C TYR A 542 -14.33 -23.22 -17.05
N PHE A 543 -13.15 -22.72 -16.66
CA PHE A 543 -12.46 -21.70 -17.45
C PHE A 543 -11.77 -22.34 -18.67
N CYS A 544 -11.92 -21.72 -19.85
CA CYS A 544 -11.33 -22.22 -21.09
C CYS A 544 -9.82 -21.93 -21.11
N GLU A 545 -8.98 -22.98 -21.19
CA GLU A 545 -7.51 -22.86 -21.18
C GLU A 545 -6.97 -22.05 -22.37
N ASP A 546 -7.68 -22.01 -23.50
CA ASP A 546 -7.30 -21.20 -24.66
C ASP A 546 -7.50 -19.69 -24.42
N GLN A 547 -8.33 -19.31 -23.45
CA GLN A 547 -8.70 -17.91 -23.17
C GLN A 547 -8.15 -17.39 -21.84
N TYR A 548 -7.75 -18.29 -20.94
CA TYR A 548 -7.35 -18.00 -19.57
C TYR A 548 -6.04 -18.70 -19.21
N ASP A 549 -5.11 -17.97 -18.60
CA ASP A 549 -3.86 -18.54 -18.08
C ASP A 549 -4.09 -19.09 -16.66
N ILE A 550 -4.31 -20.40 -16.57
CA ILE A 550 -4.66 -21.08 -15.33
C ILE A 550 -3.39 -21.55 -14.60
N LYS A 551 -3.23 -21.14 -13.33
CA LYS A 551 -2.08 -21.49 -12.49
C LYS A 551 -2.52 -21.99 -11.13
N GLN A 552 -1.83 -23.01 -10.63
CA GLN A 552 -2.02 -23.56 -9.28
C GLN A 552 -0.86 -23.14 -8.40
N MET A 553 -1.15 -22.59 -7.22
CA MET A 553 -0.16 -22.02 -6.32
C MET A 553 -0.34 -22.55 -4.90
N ARG A 554 0.66 -23.24 -4.37
CA ARG A 554 0.68 -23.68 -2.96
C ARG A 554 0.56 -22.52 -1.97
N MET A 555 1.03 -21.34 -2.37
CA MET A 555 0.89 -20.11 -1.57
C MET A 555 -0.57 -19.69 -1.36
N LEU A 556 -1.51 -20.21 -2.15
CA LEU A 556 -2.95 -19.94 -2.02
C LEU A 556 -3.71 -21.02 -1.25
N ASP A 557 -3.06 -22.08 -0.77
CA ASP A 557 -3.68 -23.13 0.06
C ASP A 557 -4.25 -22.56 1.36
N GLU A 558 -5.32 -23.18 1.86
CA GLU A 558 -5.94 -22.78 3.14
C GLU A 558 -4.94 -22.84 4.29
N LEU A 559 -5.20 -22.06 5.34
CA LEU A 559 -4.45 -22.14 6.59
C LEU A 559 -4.46 -23.59 7.10
N ASN A 560 -3.27 -24.13 7.33
CA ASN A 560 -3.10 -25.49 7.82
C ASN A 560 -3.34 -25.57 9.34
N ALA A 561 -4.34 -26.34 9.76
CA ALA A 561 -4.74 -26.53 11.16
C ALA A 561 -3.91 -27.59 11.91
N GLY A 562 -2.83 -28.11 11.31
CA GLY A 562 -1.90 -29.07 11.91
C GLY A 562 -2.60 -30.31 12.42
N ASN A 563 -2.45 -30.60 13.71
CA ASN A 563 -3.07 -31.76 14.37
C ASN A 563 -4.61 -31.72 14.38
N MET A 564 -5.22 -30.58 14.05
CA MET A 564 -6.68 -30.37 14.03
C MET A 564 -7.27 -30.34 12.60
N GLU A 565 -6.47 -30.66 11.59
CA GLU A 565 -6.93 -30.83 10.21
C GLU A 565 -8.05 -31.88 10.10
N GLY A 566 -9.09 -31.57 9.31
CA GLY A 566 -10.22 -32.48 9.06
C GLY A 566 -11.21 -32.63 10.23
N MET A 567 -11.08 -31.85 11.30
CA MET A 567 -11.99 -31.86 12.45
C MET A 567 -13.05 -30.77 12.35
N THR A 568 -14.18 -30.98 13.02
CA THR A 568 -15.18 -29.94 13.28
C THR A 568 -14.75 -29.04 14.45
N TYR A 569 -15.30 -27.84 14.54
CA TYR A 569 -15.02 -26.96 15.68
C TYR A 569 -15.48 -27.54 17.04
N ASP A 570 -16.55 -28.34 17.06
CA ASP A 570 -17.05 -28.99 18.28
C ASP A 570 -16.11 -30.12 18.74
N GLU A 571 -15.56 -30.90 17.81
CA GLU A 571 -14.52 -31.88 18.10
C GLU A 571 -13.26 -31.21 18.66
N ILE A 572 -12.83 -30.09 18.06
CA ILE A 572 -11.67 -29.32 18.54
C ILE A 572 -11.93 -28.78 19.94
N LYS A 573 -13.11 -28.20 20.20
CA LYS A 573 -13.49 -27.69 21.51
C LYS A 573 -13.47 -28.78 22.58
N THR A 574 -13.84 -30.00 22.22
CA THR A 574 -13.90 -31.14 23.15
C THR A 574 -12.53 -31.79 23.36
N ARG A 575 -11.77 -32.04 22.28
CA ARG A 575 -10.50 -32.78 22.31
C ARG A 575 -9.28 -31.90 22.60
N PHE A 576 -9.34 -30.62 22.23
CA PHE A 576 -8.25 -29.65 22.34
C PHE A 576 -8.75 -28.35 22.99
N ALA A 577 -9.42 -28.46 24.16
CA ALA A 577 -10.05 -27.32 24.83
C ALA A 577 -9.09 -26.16 25.15
N SER A 578 -7.84 -26.46 25.55
CA SER A 578 -6.81 -25.44 25.80
C SER A 578 -6.49 -24.65 24.55
N GLU A 579 -6.24 -25.34 23.44
CA GLU A 579 -5.93 -24.75 22.13
C GLU A 579 -7.10 -23.92 21.59
N PHE A 580 -8.33 -24.44 21.71
CA PHE A 580 -9.54 -23.72 21.33
C PHE A 580 -9.65 -22.38 22.07
N ASN A 581 -9.37 -22.37 23.37
CA ASN A 581 -9.41 -21.16 24.19
C ASN A 581 -8.28 -20.18 23.85
N LEU A 582 -7.04 -20.66 23.65
CA LEU A 582 -5.91 -19.83 23.23
C LEU A 582 -6.19 -19.14 21.88
N ARG A 583 -6.70 -19.89 20.91
CA ARG A 583 -7.10 -19.34 19.60
C ARG A 583 -8.23 -18.32 19.71
N LYS A 584 -9.18 -18.52 20.64
CA LYS A 584 -10.28 -17.58 20.86
C LYS A 584 -9.79 -16.28 21.50
N GLN A 585 -8.79 -16.36 22.38
CA GLN A 585 -8.21 -15.19 23.06
C GLN A 585 -7.42 -14.30 22.10
N ASP A 586 -6.53 -14.88 21.28
CA ASP A 586 -5.77 -14.14 20.29
C ASP A 586 -5.64 -14.93 18.98
N LYS A 587 -6.62 -14.71 18.10
CA LYS A 587 -6.72 -15.44 16.83
C LYS A 587 -5.62 -15.06 15.83
N ILE A 588 -5.03 -13.86 15.93
CA ILE A 588 -4.00 -13.39 15.01
C ILE A 588 -2.65 -14.00 15.36
N ALA A 589 -2.28 -13.99 16.64
CA ALA A 589 -1.00 -14.53 17.09
C ALA A 589 -1.01 -16.05 17.28
N TYR A 590 -2.20 -16.66 17.43
CA TYR A 590 -2.32 -18.11 17.55
C TYR A 590 -1.83 -18.85 16.29
N ARG A 591 -1.04 -19.90 16.52
CA ARG A 591 -0.57 -20.84 15.50
C ARG A 591 -1.00 -22.24 15.88
N TYR A 592 -1.60 -22.97 14.95
CA TYR A 592 -2.04 -24.34 15.21
C TYR A 592 -0.84 -25.26 15.50
N PRO A 593 -0.92 -26.15 16.50
CA PRO A 593 0.12 -27.14 16.78
C PRO A 593 0.10 -28.27 15.76
N GLY A 594 1.28 -28.88 15.54
CA GLY A 594 1.44 -30.02 14.66
C GLY A 594 2.32 -29.75 13.44
N ALA A 595 2.58 -30.79 12.68
CA ALA A 595 3.37 -30.69 11.45
C ALA A 595 2.66 -29.77 10.44
N GLY A 596 3.35 -28.71 10.03
CA GLY A 596 2.83 -27.74 9.06
C GLY A 596 1.75 -26.80 9.60
N GLY A 597 1.44 -26.80 10.90
CA GLY A 597 0.44 -25.89 11.48
C GLY A 597 0.82 -24.41 11.27
N GLU A 598 -0.16 -23.62 10.87
CA GLU A 598 -0.03 -22.19 10.54
C GLU A 598 -0.94 -21.32 11.43
N GLY A 599 -0.51 -20.07 11.66
CA GLY A 599 -1.36 -18.98 12.14
C GLY A 599 -1.65 -17.96 11.04
N TYR A 600 -2.45 -16.94 11.33
CA TYR A 600 -2.71 -15.86 10.37
C TYR A 600 -1.43 -15.11 9.97
N LEU A 601 -0.47 -14.95 10.89
CA LEU A 601 0.82 -14.35 10.60
C LEU A 601 1.63 -15.17 9.60
N ASP A 602 1.60 -16.51 9.69
CA ASP A 602 2.27 -17.39 8.72
C ASP A 602 1.64 -17.23 7.33
N VAL A 603 0.30 -17.18 7.25
CA VAL A 603 -0.42 -16.95 5.99
C VAL A 603 -0.11 -15.58 5.39
N ILE A 604 -0.07 -14.51 6.20
CA ILE A 604 0.30 -13.16 5.74
C ILE A 604 1.69 -13.20 5.09
N ASN A 605 2.65 -13.88 5.71
CA ASN A 605 4.00 -14.00 5.20
C ASN A 605 4.08 -14.83 3.91
N ARG A 606 3.37 -15.96 3.85
CA ARG A 606 3.27 -16.83 2.67
C ARG A 606 2.63 -16.13 1.46
N ILE A 607 1.69 -15.22 1.69
CA ILE A 607 0.95 -14.48 0.64
C ILE A 607 1.74 -13.26 0.11
N ARG A 608 2.80 -12.81 0.77
CA ARG A 608 3.60 -11.64 0.31
C ARG A 608 4.03 -11.72 -1.16
N PRO A 609 4.59 -12.84 -1.67
CA PRO A 609 4.99 -12.94 -3.06
C PRO A 609 3.79 -12.88 -4.03
N VAL A 610 2.63 -13.41 -3.64
CA VAL A 610 1.39 -13.34 -4.43
C VAL A 610 0.94 -11.89 -4.58
N ILE A 611 0.94 -11.12 -3.49
CA ILE A 611 0.58 -9.69 -3.54
C ILE A 611 1.56 -8.89 -4.38
N ALA A 612 2.86 -9.16 -4.23
CA ALA A 612 3.88 -8.51 -5.05
C ALA A 612 3.63 -8.76 -6.55
N GLU A 613 3.30 -10.00 -6.91
CA GLU A 613 2.97 -10.36 -8.29
C GLU A 613 1.66 -9.68 -8.75
N LEU A 614 0.62 -9.64 -7.92
CA LEU A 614 -0.64 -8.94 -8.22
C LEU A 614 -0.46 -7.43 -8.44
N GLU A 615 0.43 -6.79 -7.68
CA GLU A 615 0.76 -5.37 -7.87
C GLU A 615 1.56 -5.16 -9.15
N ARG A 616 2.49 -6.07 -9.47
CA ARG A 616 3.37 -6.02 -10.66
C ARG A 616 2.61 -6.26 -11.97
N MET A 617 1.74 -7.27 -12.01
CA MET A 617 1.05 -7.68 -13.23
C MET A 617 0.10 -6.61 -13.77
N THR A 618 -0.01 -6.53 -15.10
CA THR A 618 -0.89 -5.62 -15.85
C THR A 618 -2.20 -6.26 -16.30
N ASP A 619 -2.25 -7.59 -16.21
CA ASP A 619 -3.33 -8.46 -16.68
C ASP A 619 -4.52 -8.50 -15.72
N HIS A 620 -5.63 -9.06 -16.18
CA HIS A 620 -6.75 -9.39 -15.29
C HIS A 620 -6.41 -10.64 -14.48
N CYS A 621 -6.94 -10.77 -13.26
CA CYS A 621 -6.74 -11.97 -12.45
C CYS A 621 -7.98 -12.31 -11.64
N ILE A 622 -8.29 -13.60 -11.52
CA ILE A 622 -9.16 -14.14 -10.49
C ILE A 622 -8.38 -15.10 -9.60
N LEU A 623 -8.48 -14.91 -8.29
CA LEU A 623 -7.94 -15.81 -7.27
C LEU A 623 -9.08 -16.61 -6.67
N VAL A 624 -9.13 -17.90 -6.98
CA VAL A 624 -9.98 -18.89 -6.34
C VAL A 624 -9.19 -19.50 -5.20
N THR A 625 -9.59 -19.24 -3.96
CA THR A 625 -8.81 -19.62 -2.77
C THR A 625 -9.74 -20.00 -1.62
N HIS A 626 -9.33 -19.80 -0.37
CA HIS A 626 -10.04 -20.24 0.82
C HIS A 626 -10.30 -19.10 1.79
N ARG A 627 -10.94 -19.41 2.93
CA ARG A 627 -11.46 -18.37 3.82
C ARG A 627 -10.33 -17.55 4.43
N SER A 628 -9.27 -18.16 4.93
CA SER A 628 -8.20 -17.42 5.61
C SER A 628 -7.37 -16.60 4.64
N VAL A 629 -7.05 -17.17 3.47
CA VAL A 629 -6.30 -16.49 2.42
C VAL A 629 -7.09 -15.34 1.80
N ALA A 630 -8.38 -15.53 1.50
CA ALA A 630 -9.23 -14.46 0.97
C ALA A 630 -9.31 -13.27 1.95
N ARG A 631 -9.40 -13.52 3.26
CA ARG A 631 -9.36 -12.45 4.28
C ARG A 631 -8.08 -11.64 4.23
N VAL A 632 -6.93 -12.33 4.15
CA VAL A 632 -5.60 -11.73 4.07
C VAL A 632 -5.48 -10.86 2.82
N LEU A 633 -5.89 -11.36 1.65
CA LEU A 633 -5.88 -10.61 0.39
C LEU A 633 -6.83 -9.40 0.42
N LEU A 634 -8.06 -9.58 0.90
CA LEU A 634 -9.04 -8.50 1.01
C LEU A 634 -8.57 -7.41 1.98
N ALA A 635 -7.97 -7.80 3.11
CA ALA A 635 -7.40 -6.85 4.07
C ALA A 635 -6.31 -5.98 3.44
N TYR A 636 -5.43 -6.58 2.62
CA TYR A 636 -4.40 -5.83 1.91
C TYR A 636 -4.99 -4.75 0.99
N PHE A 637 -5.88 -5.14 0.08
CA PHE A 637 -6.42 -4.21 -0.91
C PHE A 637 -7.33 -3.14 -0.30
N GLN A 638 -7.99 -3.46 0.80
CA GLN A 638 -8.86 -2.53 1.53
C GLN A 638 -8.11 -1.72 2.60
N ASN A 639 -6.78 -1.87 2.69
CA ASN A 639 -5.92 -1.16 3.63
C ASN A 639 -6.39 -1.31 5.10
N LEU A 640 -6.81 -2.52 5.46
CA LEU A 640 -7.24 -2.86 6.82
C LEU A 640 -6.03 -3.18 7.69
N LYS A 641 -6.17 -2.93 9.00
CA LYS A 641 -5.10 -3.26 9.95
C LYS A 641 -5.01 -4.77 10.14
N ARG A 642 -3.83 -5.26 10.50
CA ARG A 642 -3.58 -6.70 10.68
C ARG A 642 -4.50 -7.32 11.75
N GLU A 643 -4.83 -6.57 12.79
CA GLU A 643 -5.69 -7.01 13.89
C GLU A 643 -7.10 -7.34 13.40
N ASP A 644 -7.54 -6.69 12.33
CA ASP A 644 -8.88 -6.86 11.77
C ASP A 644 -8.99 -8.07 10.82
N VAL A 645 -7.86 -8.62 10.34
CA VAL A 645 -7.82 -9.64 9.27
C VAL A 645 -8.61 -10.90 9.62
N ALA A 646 -8.42 -11.41 10.85
CA ALA A 646 -9.04 -12.66 11.28
C ALA A 646 -10.56 -12.55 11.50
N GLU A 647 -11.07 -11.32 11.52
CA GLU A 647 -12.48 -11.00 11.76
C GLU A 647 -13.28 -10.82 10.48
N ILE A 648 -12.64 -10.41 9.37
CA ILE A 648 -13.32 -10.14 8.08
C ILE A 648 -14.26 -11.27 7.69
N ASP A 649 -15.53 -10.93 7.43
CA ASP A 649 -16.45 -11.92 6.90
C ASP A 649 -16.20 -12.20 5.42
N CYS A 650 -16.20 -13.48 5.07
CA CYS A 650 -15.88 -13.95 3.72
C CYS A 650 -16.67 -15.24 3.46
N PRO A 651 -18.00 -15.15 3.24
CA PRO A 651 -18.85 -16.31 3.03
C PRO A 651 -18.57 -17.00 1.68
N LEU A 652 -19.10 -18.21 1.52
CA LEU A 652 -19.13 -18.90 0.22
C LEU A 652 -20.11 -18.19 -0.73
N GLY A 653 -19.93 -18.38 -2.04
CA GLY A 653 -20.84 -17.80 -3.04
C GLY A 653 -20.63 -16.30 -3.29
N MET A 654 -19.48 -15.74 -2.91
CA MET A 654 -19.16 -14.32 -3.09
C MET A 654 -17.98 -14.11 -4.03
N LEU A 655 -18.14 -13.22 -5.01
CA LEU A 655 -17.06 -12.68 -5.84
C LEU A 655 -16.76 -11.24 -5.43
N TYR A 656 -15.51 -10.96 -5.07
CA TYR A 656 -15.04 -9.62 -4.74
C TYR A 656 -14.24 -9.06 -5.90
N GLN A 657 -14.75 -8.02 -6.54
CA GLN A 657 -14.06 -7.29 -7.60
C GLN A 657 -13.29 -6.12 -6.98
N LEU A 658 -12.03 -6.02 -7.37
CA LEU A 658 -11.09 -5.00 -6.96
C LEU A 658 -10.51 -4.35 -8.21
N GLU A 659 -10.67 -3.05 -8.34
CA GLU A 659 -10.02 -2.27 -9.38
C GLU A 659 -9.02 -1.31 -8.74
N PRO A 660 -7.70 -1.52 -8.91
CA PRO A 660 -6.69 -0.61 -8.39
C PRO A 660 -6.86 0.79 -9.00
N LYS A 661 -7.08 1.79 -8.16
CA LYS A 661 -7.18 3.20 -8.55
C LYS A 661 -5.99 3.99 -8.00
N PRO A 662 -5.70 5.16 -8.57
CA PRO A 662 -4.85 6.20 -8.00
C PRO A 662 -4.82 6.36 -6.47
N TYR A 663 -6.00 6.42 -5.85
CA TYR A 663 -6.16 6.82 -4.45
C TYR A 663 -6.75 5.71 -3.58
N GLY A 664 -6.76 4.48 -4.07
CA GLY A 664 -7.36 3.35 -3.34
C GLY A 664 -7.69 2.20 -4.27
N VAL A 665 -8.74 1.46 -3.91
CA VAL A 665 -9.25 0.35 -4.70
C VAL A 665 -10.76 0.53 -4.79
N GLU A 666 -11.30 0.52 -6.01
CA GLU A 666 -12.74 0.43 -6.19
C GLU A 666 -13.15 -1.01 -5.90
N PHE A 667 -14.15 -1.18 -5.04
CA PHE A 667 -14.55 -2.47 -4.51
C PHE A 667 -16.02 -2.75 -4.80
N LYS A 668 -16.31 -3.90 -5.41
CA LYS A 668 -17.66 -4.41 -5.63
C LYS A 668 -17.75 -5.83 -5.13
N ALA A 669 -18.89 -6.20 -4.55
CA ALA A 669 -19.15 -7.55 -4.08
C ALA A 669 -20.40 -8.11 -4.78
N TRP A 670 -20.28 -9.32 -5.27
CA TRP A 670 -21.30 -10.00 -6.03
C TRP A 670 -21.66 -11.31 -5.34
N GLN A 671 -22.95 -11.55 -5.16
CA GLN A 671 -23.46 -12.75 -4.48
C GLN A 671 -24.10 -13.68 -5.50
N TYR A 672 -23.72 -14.95 -5.43
CA TYR A 672 -24.32 -16.00 -6.23
C TYR A 672 -25.78 -16.23 -5.84
N ASN A 673 -26.65 -16.30 -6.83
CA ASN A 673 -28.05 -16.66 -6.68
C ASN A 673 -28.29 -18.03 -7.36
N PRO A 674 -28.59 -19.10 -6.60
CA PRO A 674 -28.80 -20.42 -7.15
C PRO A 674 -30.06 -20.53 -8.02
N ASP A 675 -31.06 -19.67 -7.78
CA ASP A 675 -32.33 -19.71 -8.53
C ASP A 675 -32.16 -19.19 -9.96
N THR A 676 -31.30 -18.18 -10.14
CA THR A 676 -31.01 -17.59 -11.45
C THR A 676 -29.73 -18.13 -12.08
N ASP A 677 -28.96 -18.94 -11.34
CA ASP A 677 -27.64 -19.43 -11.70
C ASP A 677 -26.68 -18.32 -12.20
N ASP A 678 -26.72 -17.18 -11.51
CA ASP A 678 -25.98 -15.95 -11.85
C ASP A 678 -25.66 -15.13 -10.58
N PHE A 679 -24.92 -14.04 -10.73
CA PHE A 679 -24.47 -13.19 -9.64
C PHE A 679 -25.21 -11.86 -9.60
N LYS A 680 -25.59 -11.44 -8.39
CA LYS A 680 -26.21 -10.14 -8.13
C LYS A 680 -25.22 -9.22 -7.43
N LEU A 681 -25.06 -8.00 -7.95
CA LEU A 681 -24.30 -6.95 -7.28
C LEU A 681 -24.96 -6.61 -5.94
N LEU A 682 -24.17 -6.58 -4.86
CA LEU A 682 -24.60 -6.09 -3.57
C LEU A 682 -24.26 -4.60 -3.45
N PRO A 683 -25.25 -3.69 -3.59
CA PRO A 683 -24.99 -2.26 -3.50
C PRO A 683 -24.51 -1.91 -2.08
N ASN A 684 -23.50 -1.06 -1.98
CA ASN A 684 -22.94 -0.57 -0.72
C ASN A 684 -22.42 -1.66 0.23
N TYR A 685 -22.05 -2.83 -0.30
CA TYR A 685 -21.44 -3.88 0.52
C TYR A 685 -20.12 -3.38 1.11
N LYS A 686 -20.01 -3.42 2.43
CA LYS A 686 -18.77 -3.18 3.17
C LYS A 686 -18.35 -4.50 3.79
N LEU A 687 -17.04 -4.78 3.79
CA LEU A 687 -16.50 -5.92 4.52
C LEU A 687 -16.84 -5.75 6.00
N ARG A 688 -17.76 -6.57 6.49
CA ARG A 688 -18.27 -6.45 7.86
C ARG A 688 -17.26 -7.02 8.84
N ARG A 689 -17.12 -6.33 9.98
CA ARG A 689 -16.52 -6.88 11.20
C ARG A 689 -17.65 -7.52 12.01
N PRO A 690 -17.56 -8.79 12.43
CA PRO A 690 -18.57 -9.47 13.23
C PRO A 690 -18.92 -8.71 14.52
N SER A 691 -17.99 -7.90 15.05
CA SER A 691 -18.14 -7.08 16.25
C SER A 691 -19.05 -5.85 16.11
N GLN A 692 -19.64 -5.58 14.94
CA GLN A 692 -20.67 -4.53 14.75
C GLN A 692 -22.11 -5.01 14.98
N HIS A 693 -22.29 -6.24 15.48
CA HIS A 693 -23.56 -6.72 16.03
C HIS A 693 -23.57 -6.57 17.55
N HIS A 694 -23.55 -5.33 18.05
CA HIS A 694 -24.06 -4.98 19.38
C HIS A 694 -24.43 -3.50 19.44
#